data_AF-A0A8T7I060-F1
#
_entry.id   AF-A0A8T7I060-F1
#
_cell.length_a   1.000
_cell.length_b   1.000
_cell.length_c   1.000
_cell.angle_alpha   90.00
_cell.angle_beta   90.00
_cell.angle_gamma   90.00
#
_symmetry.space_group_name_H-M   'P 1'
#
loop_
_entity.id
_entity.type
_entity.pdbx_description
1 polymer ?
#
loop_
_entity_poly.entity_id
_entity_poly.type
_entity_poly.pdbx_seq_one_letter_code
_entity_poly.pdbx_strand_id
1 'polypeptide(L)'
;MFSSRHWFTLLSVAVLPSLASTNQLLITEYLEGSANNKAIEVSNRSATSINLGDYQLAVYFNGNTNAGATIELSGELAAGDSYVIAHRDASSEILAQAQITYGGGLFNGDDAVALLYQDTIIDSLGQIGVDPGSRWGDAPTTTQNATLRRNVNVLEGRRDAFTEFDVSAQWQGFAQDDASDLGRDGSETPVPIELGECGAPFTSIAAIQGAGEASEKQGETVVIEAVVTYNGSAAEQLSGLYLQSARADEDNNPATSEGLFVYTANQTIPAQPGQRLRIAATVAEYYGQTQLSDLSAWRDCGAATVAPIATLSIEQGNLPNLEPFEGMLITFNQPLTVIDHTGLARYGELLLSSSGRQMIPTEKFRPGTEASNLAAQNQTNRIVLDDGSTRRDPNPVPYPAGGLTADHNIRIGDQVTAVTGVLGYGFNQYRIHPLSAVNFLSANPRPNAPAPTTAEQLTVASFNVLNYFNGDGQGGDFPTPRGADNAEELQRQQGKLVAALSNLDADIVGLMEIENDGFGQYSAIAQLTQALNDQRNQDDYAYIEYAESRLGSDQITVGLLYKPGKVQPIGRVASTSEVPFDYGNRQPLVVTFKERLSQRAITVAVNHFKSKGGCPRDGSANENQNDGQGCWNQLRTEAAAALAQWLLTSPTQANSDGTIILGDLNAYGQEDPLVTLQAQGYRNSSAASVHIDYSYQYQGESGSLDHILVDNSLAPYVVTAEVWHINADEMSLFDYNLEGKDEIDQDRYYRADSFRASDHDPKIITLNLLGTHLNQAPVADFKIYNGFFFSYFKNTSFDNDGQIQTHQWQFSDGYTSTRRHLLRFFWPARGQSVTLTVEDDRGASASKTVNR
;
A
#
# COMPACT_ATOMS: atom_id res chain seq x y z
N MET A 1 5.86 -50.11 80.93
CA MET A 1 6.76 -51.13 81.55
C MET A 1 7.35 -51.97 80.42
N PHE A 2 8.69 -52.00 80.36
CA PHE A 2 9.61 -52.99 79.75
C PHE A 2 9.01 -54.09 78.84
N SER A 3 9.40 -54.13 77.56
CA SER A 3 10.61 -54.82 77.01
C SER A 3 10.42 -56.34 76.83
N SER A 4 10.40 -56.79 75.56
CA SER A 4 11.41 -57.69 74.92
C SER A 4 11.13 -59.19 75.06
N ARG A 5 11.48 -60.10 74.14
CA ARG A 5 11.94 -60.13 72.74
C ARG A 5 12.01 -61.64 72.37
N HIS A 6 11.64 -61.98 71.12
CA HIS A 6 12.12 -63.09 70.26
C HIS A 6 11.71 -64.53 70.69
N TRP A 7 11.49 -65.52 69.80
CA TRP A 7 12.35 -66.04 68.72
C TRP A 7 11.57 -66.77 67.59
N PHE A 8 12.23 -66.87 66.44
CA PHE A 8 11.85 -67.38 65.10
C PHE A 8 11.50 -68.88 64.97
N THR A 9 10.70 -69.24 63.96
CA THR A 9 10.98 -70.36 63.01
C THR A 9 10.28 -70.15 61.67
N LEU A 10 10.99 -70.48 60.57
CA LEU A 10 10.65 -70.29 59.15
C LEU A 10 9.51 -71.20 58.63
N LEU A 11 8.77 -70.70 57.63
CA LEU A 11 8.20 -71.49 56.54
C LEU A 11 8.31 -70.71 55.22
N SER A 12 8.89 -71.32 54.20
CA SER A 12 9.08 -70.79 52.85
C SER A 12 7.89 -71.13 51.94
N VAL A 13 7.24 -70.11 51.36
CA VAL A 13 6.36 -70.21 50.18
C VAL A 13 6.71 -69.05 49.26
N ALA A 14 6.88 -69.35 47.97
CA ALA A 14 7.27 -68.43 46.91
C ALA A 14 6.23 -67.30 46.71
N VAL A 15 6.71 -66.05 46.68
CA VAL A 15 5.97 -64.89 46.19
C VAL A 15 6.69 -64.43 44.92
N LEU A 16 5.98 -64.46 43.79
CA LEU A 16 6.39 -63.82 42.55
C LEU A 16 6.58 -62.31 42.81
N PRO A 17 7.71 -61.68 42.44
CA PRO A 17 7.81 -60.23 42.51
C PRO A 17 6.86 -59.64 41.46
N SER A 18 5.92 -58.82 41.91
CA SER A 18 5.15 -57.93 41.04
C SER A 18 6.13 -56.94 40.39
N LEU A 19 6.42 -57.12 39.10
CA LEU A 19 7.04 -56.08 38.29
C LEU A 19 5.96 -55.04 37.96
N ALA A 20 5.69 -54.15 38.91
CA ALA A 20 5.07 -52.86 38.61
C ALA A 20 6.21 -51.87 38.33
N SER A 21 6.75 -51.92 37.11
CA SER A 21 7.46 -50.77 36.56
C SER A 21 6.40 -49.76 36.16
N THR A 22 6.18 -48.74 36.98
CA THR A 22 5.34 -47.59 36.62
C THR A 22 6.08 -46.80 35.53
N ASN A 23 5.68 -46.94 34.26
CA ASN A 23 6.11 -46.00 33.21
C ASN A 23 5.59 -44.60 33.57
N GLN A 24 6.49 -43.66 33.85
CA GLN A 24 6.20 -42.27 34.21
C GLN A 24 6.31 -41.33 32.99
N LEU A 25 6.02 -41.86 31.80
CA LEU A 25 5.88 -41.07 30.59
C LEU A 25 4.45 -40.52 30.55
N LEU A 26 4.31 -39.19 30.54
CA LEU A 26 3.01 -38.51 30.70
C LEU A 26 2.81 -37.47 29.62
N ILE A 27 1.55 -37.19 29.27
CA ILE A 27 1.20 -35.98 28.51
C ILE A 27 1.29 -34.80 29.48
N THR A 28 2.18 -33.86 29.18
CA THR A 28 2.55 -32.75 30.08
C THR A 28 2.14 -31.39 29.58
N GLU A 29 2.02 -31.20 28.27
CA GLU A 29 1.49 -29.97 27.68
C GLU A 29 0.61 -30.29 26.47
N TYR A 30 -0.49 -29.55 26.38
CA TYR A 30 -1.40 -29.52 25.25
C TYR A 30 -1.50 -28.07 24.79
N LEU A 31 -1.22 -27.81 23.53
CA LEU A 31 -1.27 -26.46 22.96
C LEU A 31 -2.22 -26.45 21.77
N GLU A 32 -3.34 -25.75 21.90
CA GLU A 32 -4.22 -25.37 20.79
C GLU A 32 -4.19 -23.86 20.62
N GLY A 33 -3.33 -23.41 19.73
CA GLY A 33 -3.05 -22.02 19.43
C GLY A 33 -3.82 -21.48 18.24
N SER A 34 -3.38 -20.34 17.71
CA SER A 34 -3.95 -19.75 16.49
C SER A 34 -3.55 -20.55 15.24
N ALA A 35 -4.48 -20.65 14.29
CA ALA A 35 -4.30 -21.39 13.03
C ALA A 35 -3.79 -22.84 13.23
N ASN A 36 -2.51 -23.09 12.92
CA ASN A 36 -1.87 -24.39 12.97
C ASN A 36 -0.90 -24.54 14.14
N ASN A 37 -0.85 -23.59 15.08
CA ASN A 37 -0.08 -23.73 16.31
C ASN A 37 -0.70 -24.83 17.17
N LYS A 38 -0.25 -26.07 16.99
CA LYS A 38 -0.78 -27.24 17.68
C LYS A 38 0.37 -28.12 18.09
N ALA A 39 0.45 -28.45 19.38
CA ALA A 39 1.49 -29.32 19.91
C ALA A 39 0.99 -30.17 21.09
N ILE A 40 1.57 -31.37 21.21
CA ILE A 40 1.48 -32.22 22.39
C ILE A 40 2.90 -32.47 22.89
N GLU A 41 3.10 -32.24 24.18
CA GLU A 41 4.32 -32.60 24.88
C GLU A 41 4.13 -33.86 25.71
N VAL A 42 5.12 -34.75 25.66
CA VAL A 42 5.22 -35.94 26.48
C VAL A 42 6.55 -35.92 27.25
N SER A 43 6.52 -35.87 28.58
CA SER A 43 7.75 -35.88 29.40
C SER A 43 8.01 -37.20 30.11
N ASN A 44 9.30 -37.54 30.23
CA ASN A 44 9.76 -38.65 31.05
C ASN A 44 9.98 -38.19 32.50
N ARG A 45 8.98 -38.38 33.36
CA ARG A 45 9.07 -38.07 34.80
C ARG A 45 9.68 -39.20 35.64
N SER A 46 10.38 -40.14 35.01
CA SER A 46 11.08 -41.21 35.72
C SER A 46 12.54 -40.87 36.04
N ALA A 47 13.17 -41.70 36.88
CA ALA A 47 14.57 -41.54 37.24
C ALA A 47 15.56 -42.13 36.21
N THR A 48 15.08 -42.69 35.11
CA THR A 48 15.89 -43.37 34.09
C THR A 48 15.46 -42.97 32.68
N SER A 49 16.32 -43.14 31.67
CA SER A 49 15.90 -42.93 30.29
C SER A 49 14.83 -43.94 29.85
N ILE A 50 13.95 -43.51 28.94
CA ILE A 50 12.89 -44.33 28.35
C ILE A 50 13.12 -44.41 26.84
N ASN A 51 13.11 -45.64 26.31
CA ASN A 51 13.04 -45.85 24.87
C ASN A 51 11.59 -45.66 24.38
N LEU A 52 11.39 -44.75 23.44
CA LEU A 52 10.05 -44.38 22.94
C LEU A 52 9.53 -45.30 21.82
N GLY A 53 10.31 -46.27 21.34
CA GLY A 53 9.97 -47.06 20.13
C GLY A 53 8.75 -47.98 20.23
N ASP A 54 8.23 -48.21 21.44
CA ASP A 54 7.00 -48.96 21.72
C ASP A 54 5.81 -48.03 22.09
N TYR A 55 6.00 -46.71 22.00
CA TYR A 55 5.01 -45.71 22.37
C TYR A 55 4.43 -45.02 21.14
N GLN A 56 3.14 -44.69 21.22
CA GLN A 56 2.44 -43.95 20.18
C GLN A 56 1.44 -42.96 20.79
N LEU A 57 1.22 -41.84 20.10
CA LEU A 57 0.15 -40.90 20.40
C LEU A 57 -1.04 -41.18 19.47
N ALA A 58 -2.22 -41.39 20.04
CA ALA A 58 -3.45 -41.61 19.29
C ALA A 58 -4.43 -40.45 19.51
N VAL A 59 -5.01 -39.94 18.42
CA VAL A 59 -6.01 -38.86 18.44
C VAL A 59 -7.37 -39.38 17.98
N TYR A 60 -8.40 -39.06 18.75
CA TYR A 60 -9.77 -39.50 18.56
C TYR A 60 -10.63 -38.28 18.23
N PHE A 61 -10.89 -38.11 16.92
CA PHE A 61 -11.54 -36.90 16.42
C PHE A 61 -13.04 -36.84 16.75
N ASN A 62 -13.54 -35.69 17.21
CA ASN A 62 -14.96 -35.34 17.38
C ASN A 62 -15.76 -36.47 18.09
N GLY A 63 -15.28 -36.93 19.25
CA GLY A 63 -15.95 -37.96 20.06
C GLY A 63 -15.93 -39.39 19.51
N ASN A 64 -15.10 -39.72 18.52
CA ASN A 64 -14.99 -41.09 17.99
C ASN A 64 -14.36 -42.08 18.98
N THR A 65 -14.70 -43.36 18.84
CA THR A 65 -14.09 -44.47 19.61
C THR A 65 -12.89 -45.11 18.91
N ASN A 66 -12.69 -44.83 17.62
CA ASN A 66 -11.53 -45.27 16.85
C ASN A 66 -10.59 -44.08 16.65
N ALA A 67 -9.28 -44.31 16.75
CA ALA A 67 -8.28 -43.28 16.49
C ALA A 67 -8.33 -42.87 15.01
N GLY A 68 -8.40 -41.56 14.75
CA GLY A 68 -8.32 -41.00 13.40
C GLY A 68 -6.89 -40.70 12.97
N ALA A 69 -5.98 -40.54 13.94
CA ALA A 69 -4.54 -40.45 13.71
C ALA A 69 -3.78 -41.23 14.80
N THR A 70 -2.70 -41.89 14.38
CA THR A 70 -1.74 -42.55 15.28
C THR A 70 -0.34 -42.13 14.86
N ILE A 71 0.46 -41.67 15.83
CA ILE A 71 1.80 -41.12 15.62
C ILE A 71 2.77 -41.95 16.46
N GLU A 72 3.61 -42.73 15.78
CA GLU A 72 4.66 -43.54 16.42
C GLU A 72 5.74 -42.61 17.00
N LEU A 73 6.12 -42.82 18.26
CA LEU A 73 7.23 -42.12 18.89
C LEU A 73 8.52 -42.92 18.68
N SER A 74 9.67 -42.26 18.77
CA SER A 74 10.96 -42.93 18.62
C SER A 74 12.08 -42.17 19.31
N GLY A 75 13.18 -42.89 19.58
CA GLY A 75 14.35 -42.33 20.25
C GLY A 75 14.45 -42.74 21.72
N GLU A 76 15.51 -42.24 22.37
CA GLU A 76 15.71 -42.35 23.82
C GLU A 76 15.39 -40.99 24.44
N LEU A 77 14.52 -40.97 25.44
CA LEU A 77 14.15 -39.77 26.19
C LEU A 77 14.78 -39.84 27.58
N ALA A 78 15.69 -38.92 27.92
CA ALA A 78 16.36 -38.96 29.23
C ALA A 78 15.39 -38.66 30.37
N ALA A 79 15.81 -38.96 31.61
CA ALA A 79 15.04 -38.62 32.80
C ALA A 79 14.90 -37.09 32.92
N GLY A 80 13.67 -36.59 33.01
CA GLY A 80 13.35 -35.15 33.07
C GLY A 80 13.23 -34.45 31.71
N ASP A 81 13.45 -35.15 30.60
CA ASP A 81 13.32 -34.56 29.26
C ASP A 81 11.89 -34.68 28.72
N SER A 82 11.56 -33.79 27.77
CA SER A 82 10.30 -33.75 27.03
C SER A 82 10.46 -34.15 25.55
N TYR A 83 9.39 -34.71 24.99
CA TYR A 83 9.25 -35.06 23.58
C TYR A 83 8.01 -34.37 23.01
N VAL A 84 8.21 -33.45 22.08
CA VAL A 84 7.20 -32.57 21.50
C VAL A 84 6.81 -33.05 20.10
N ILE A 85 5.51 -33.25 19.91
CA ILE A 85 4.85 -33.52 18.64
C ILE A 85 4.11 -32.26 18.20
N ALA A 86 4.47 -31.68 17.06
CA ALA A 86 3.85 -30.45 16.56
C ALA A 86 3.20 -30.60 15.19
N HIS A 87 2.26 -29.73 14.85
CA HIS A 87 1.79 -29.60 13.47
C HIS A 87 2.91 -29.00 12.60
N ARG A 88 3.11 -29.52 11.38
CA ARG A 88 4.24 -29.12 10.50
C ARG A 88 4.26 -27.65 10.10
N ASP A 89 3.07 -27.03 10.10
CA ASP A 89 2.84 -25.63 9.72
C ASP A 89 2.61 -24.73 10.96
N ALA A 90 3.07 -25.16 12.15
CA ALA A 90 3.06 -24.34 13.36
C ALA A 90 4.12 -23.22 13.29
N SER A 91 4.08 -22.28 14.24
CA SER A 91 5.07 -21.22 14.38
C SER A 91 6.49 -21.78 14.52
N SER A 92 7.48 -20.99 14.12
CA SER A 92 8.89 -21.37 14.24
C SER A 92 9.32 -21.64 15.69
N GLU A 93 8.69 -20.97 16.67
CA GLU A 93 8.90 -21.20 18.10
C GLU A 93 8.50 -22.63 18.51
N ILE A 94 7.30 -23.06 18.11
CA ILE A 94 6.80 -24.42 18.39
C ILE A 94 7.64 -25.46 17.62
N LEU A 95 7.95 -25.17 16.34
CA LEU A 95 8.73 -26.08 15.50
C LEU A 95 10.17 -26.26 16.00
N ALA A 96 10.75 -25.26 16.66
CA ALA A 96 12.09 -25.35 17.25
C ALA A 96 12.15 -26.37 18.40
N GLN A 97 11.02 -26.60 19.09
CA GLN A 97 10.93 -27.58 20.19
C GLN A 97 10.53 -28.97 19.71
N ALA A 98 9.95 -29.11 18.50
CA ALA A 98 9.39 -30.35 18.01
C ALA A 98 10.45 -31.39 17.59
N GLN A 99 10.36 -32.60 18.14
CA GLN A 99 11.16 -33.74 17.68
C GLN A 99 10.51 -34.44 16.48
N ILE A 100 9.19 -34.33 16.34
CA ILE A 100 8.45 -34.83 15.18
C ILE A 100 7.35 -33.86 14.78
N THR A 101 7.12 -33.74 13.47
CA THR A 101 6.03 -32.94 12.92
C THR A 101 5.00 -33.81 12.20
N TYR A 102 3.74 -33.38 12.22
CA TYR A 102 2.63 -34.06 11.58
C TYR A 102 1.88 -33.11 10.63
N GLY A 103 1.56 -33.59 9.43
CA GLY A 103 0.97 -32.77 8.36
C GLY A 103 -0.54 -32.89 8.16
N GLY A 104 -1.20 -33.81 8.87
CA GLY A 104 -2.67 -33.87 8.94
C GLY A 104 -3.17 -32.96 10.07
N GLY A 105 -4.49 -32.68 10.10
CA GLY A 105 -5.09 -31.99 11.25
C GLY A 105 -4.78 -32.75 12.54
N LEU A 106 -4.07 -32.11 13.47
CA LEU A 106 -3.48 -32.79 14.62
C LEU A 106 -4.53 -33.09 15.70
N PHE A 107 -5.22 -32.06 16.19
CA PHE A 107 -6.40 -32.11 17.07
C PHE A 107 -7.05 -30.71 17.12
N ASN A 108 -8.26 -30.57 17.61
CA ASN A 108 -8.88 -29.32 18.06
C ASN A 108 -9.71 -29.58 19.32
N GLY A 109 -10.32 -28.53 19.88
CA GLY A 109 -10.77 -28.50 21.27
C GLY A 109 -11.64 -29.67 21.76
N ASP A 110 -12.38 -30.33 20.87
CA ASP A 110 -13.29 -31.45 21.16
C ASP A 110 -12.69 -32.85 20.87
N ASP A 111 -11.39 -32.96 20.58
CA ASP A 111 -10.69 -34.22 20.30
C ASP A 111 -9.96 -34.81 21.51
N ALA A 112 -10.13 -36.11 21.74
CA ALA A 112 -9.42 -36.80 22.82
C ALA A 112 -8.05 -37.28 22.33
N VAL A 113 -7.02 -37.13 23.17
CA VAL A 113 -5.64 -37.54 22.91
C VAL A 113 -5.23 -38.59 23.93
N ALA A 114 -4.66 -39.70 23.48
CA ALA A 114 -4.17 -40.77 24.34
C ALA A 114 -2.72 -41.13 24.03
N LEU A 115 -1.94 -41.36 25.08
CA LEU A 115 -0.59 -41.92 25.00
C LEU A 115 -0.67 -43.42 25.25
N LEU A 116 -0.13 -44.22 24.33
CA LEU A 116 -0.19 -45.67 24.37
C LEU A 116 1.22 -46.26 24.47
N TYR A 117 1.34 -47.38 25.19
CA TYR A 117 2.52 -48.25 25.20
C TYR A 117 2.07 -49.66 24.80
N GLN A 118 2.60 -50.20 23.69
CA GLN A 118 2.19 -51.50 23.14
C GLN A 118 0.65 -51.65 23.09
N ASP A 119 -0.01 -50.68 22.46
CA ASP A 119 -1.48 -50.57 22.32
C ASP A 119 -2.28 -50.39 23.63
N THR A 120 -1.61 -50.26 24.78
CA THR A 120 -2.27 -50.01 26.07
C THR A 120 -2.23 -48.53 26.41
N ILE A 121 -3.39 -47.92 26.70
CA ILE A 121 -3.47 -46.52 27.14
C ILE A 121 -2.77 -46.36 28.50
N ILE A 122 -1.80 -45.44 28.56
CA ILE A 122 -1.05 -45.12 29.77
C ILE A 122 -1.30 -43.69 30.27
N ASP A 123 -1.77 -42.79 29.42
CA ASP A 123 -2.26 -41.45 29.78
C ASP A 123 -3.27 -40.93 28.73
N SER A 124 -4.11 -39.98 29.11
CA SER A 124 -5.10 -39.37 28.22
C SER A 124 -5.50 -37.96 28.65
N LEU A 125 -5.85 -37.13 27.66
CA LEU A 125 -6.51 -35.84 27.78
C LEU A 125 -7.81 -35.91 26.96
N GLY A 126 -8.94 -35.59 27.57
CA GLY A 126 -10.27 -35.79 26.97
C GLY A 126 -10.91 -37.13 27.32
N GLN A 127 -12.09 -37.39 26.73
CA GLN A 127 -12.85 -38.62 26.92
C GLN A 127 -13.14 -39.30 25.57
N ILE A 128 -12.59 -40.50 25.37
CA ILE A 128 -12.80 -41.27 24.15
C ILE A 128 -14.27 -41.72 24.07
N GLY A 129 -14.89 -41.49 22.91
CA GLY A 129 -16.29 -41.83 22.67
C GLY A 129 -17.31 -40.76 23.09
N VAL A 130 -16.86 -39.59 23.54
CA VAL A 130 -17.72 -38.47 23.95
C VAL A 130 -17.29 -37.20 23.24
N ASP A 131 -18.25 -36.52 22.60
CA ASP A 131 -18.10 -35.19 22.04
C ASP A 131 -18.57 -34.14 23.09
N PRO A 132 -17.67 -33.28 23.61
CA PRO A 132 -18.00 -32.25 24.59
C PRO A 132 -18.63 -30.98 23.97
N GLY A 133 -18.90 -30.96 22.66
CA GLY A 133 -19.35 -29.79 21.91
C GLY A 133 -18.17 -29.16 21.17
N SER A 134 -17.57 -28.11 21.74
CA SER A 134 -16.40 -27.46 21.13
C SER A 134 -15.12 -27.57 21.95
N ARG A 135 -15.22 -28.01 23.22
CA ARG A 135 -14.10 -28.06 24.16
C ARG A 135 -14.42 -28.83 25.45
N TRP A 136 -13.40 -29.30 26.15
CA TRP A 136 -13.48 -29.63 27.58
C TRP A 136 -13.13 -28.40 28.43
N GLY A 137 -13.83 -28.27 29.57
CA GLY A 137 -13.63 -27.20 30.54
C GLY A 137 -14.02 -25.80 30.06
N ASP A 138 -13.69 -24.81 30.90
CA ASP A 138 -13.96 -23.39 30.66
C ASP A 138 -12.71 -22.57 30.99
N ALA A 139 -12.58 -21.40 30.35
CA ALA A 139 -11.44 -20.52 30.56
C ALA A 139 -11.25 -20.19 32.06
N PRO A 140 -10.00 -20.20 32.59
CA PRO A 140 -8.75 -20.32 31.84
C PRO A 140 -8.33 -21.76 31.49
N THR A 141 -8.91 -22.78 32.13
CA THR A 141 -8.53 -24.20 31.94
C THR A 141 -9.48 -24.87 30.95
N THR A 142 -9.22 -24.67 29.66
CA THR A 142 -10.00 -25.24 28.56
C THR A 142 -9.11 -25.79 27.44
N THR A 143 -9.64 -26.69 26.62
CA THR A 143 -8.91 -27.24 25.48
C THR A 143 -9.01 -26.39 24.21
N GLN A 144 -10.01 -25.54 24.06
CA GLN A 144 -10.14 -24.71 22.84
C GLN A 144 -9.38 -23.39 22.98
N ASN A 145 -8.53 -23.09 22.00
CA ASN A 145 -7.76 -21.83 21.91
C ASN A 145 -7.00 -21.51 23.20
N ALA A 146 -6.29 -22.50 23.75
CA ALA A 146 -5.54 -22.37 25.00
C ALA A 146 -4.37 -23.36 25.03
N THR A 147 -3.39 -23.04 25.89
CA THR A 147 -2.34 -23.95 26.32
C THR A 147 -2.73 -24.54 27.68
N LEU A 148 -2.61 -25.85 27.85
CA LEU A 148 -2.81 -26.57 29.11
C LEU A 148 -1.51 -27.25 29.53
N ARG A 149 -1.08 -27.04 30.78
CA ARG A 149 0.08 -27.72 31.38
C ARG A 149 -0.35 -28.64 32.52
N ARG A 150 0.22 -29.84 32.57
CA ARG A 150 -0.11 -30.86 33.56
C ARG A 150 0.47 -30.47 34.91
N ASN A 151 -0.36 -30.48 35.95
CA ASN A 151 0.10 -30.17 37.30
C ASN A 151 1.27 -31.08 37.71
N VAL A 152 2.34 -30.49 38.26
CA VAL A 152 3.60 -31.20 38.60
C VAL A 152 3.44 -32.32 39.63
N ASN A 153 2.40 -32.26 40.44
CA ASN A 153 2.07 -33.29 41.44
C ASN A 153 1.36 -34.51 40.84
N VAL A 154 1.01 -34.48 39.55
CA VAL A 154 0.45 -35.63 38.83
C VAL A 154 1.62 -36.50 38.34
N LEU A 155 1.76 -37.66 38.97
CA LEU A 155 2.86 -38.61 38.73
C LEU A 155 2.43 -39.85 37.94
N GLU A 156 1.13 -40.00 37.70
CA GLU A 156 0.55 -41.11 36.95
C GLU A 156 -0.45 -40.59 35.91
N GLY A 157 -0.41 -41.20 34.73
CA GLY A 157 -1.28 -40.86 33.62
C GLY A 157 -2.69 -41.40 33.82
N ARG A 158 -3.67 -40.76 33.17
CA ARG A 158 -5.06 -41.15 33.19
C ARG A 158 -5.29 -42.31 32.22
N ARG A 159 -5.42 -43.53 32.76
CA ARG A 159 -5.56 -44.78 31.96
C ARG A 159 -7.00 -45.15 31.59
N ASP A 160 -7.98 -44.56 32.24
CA ASP A 160 -9.41 -44.82 32.10
C ASP A 160 -10.08 -43.85 31.11
N ALA A 161 -9.51 -43.75 29.90
CA ALA A 161 -9.84 -42.76 28.88
C ALA A 161 -11.32 -42.72 28.42
N PHE A 162 -12.12 -43.75 28.73
CA PHE A 162 -13.54 -43.84 28.39
C PHE A 162 -14.49 -43.30 29.49
N THR A 163 -13.96 -42.95 30.66
CA THR A 163 -14.75 -42.41 31.78
C THR A 163 -14.84 -40.87 31.71
N GLU A 164 -15.66 -40.25 32.56
CA GLU A 164 -15.82 -38.79 32.62
C GLU A 164 -14.47 -38.06 32.78
N PHE A 165 -14.24 -37.04 31.96
CA PHE A 165 -13.02 -36.25 31.97
C PHE A 165 -13.26 -34.84 32.53
N ASP A 166 -12.59 -34.53 33.63
CA ASP A 166 -12.51 -33.19 34.23
C ASP A 166 -11.11 -32.62 34.00
N VAL A 167 -10.99 -31.65 33.10
CA VAL A 167 -9.71 -31.02 32.76
C VAL A 167 -9.09 -30.30 33.97
N SER A 168 -9.91 -29.71 34.83
CA SER A 168 -9.43 -28.91 35.98
C SER A 168 -8.79 -29.76 37.09
N ALA A 169 -9.03 -31.07 37.09
CA ALA A 169 -8.50 -31.99 38.09
C ALA A 169 -6.98 -32.16 38.00
N GLN A 170 -6.41 -32.04 36.81
CA GLN A 170 -5.01 -32.40 36.54
C GLN A 170 -4.23 -31.37 35.71
N TRP A 171 -4.91 -30.33 35.19
CA TRP A 171 -4.33 -29.36 34.27
C TRP A 171 -4.53 -27.91 34.75
N GLN A 172 -3.57 -27.06 34.40
CA GLN A 172 -3.64 -25.62 34.52
C GLN A 172 -3.70 -25.00 33.12
N GLY A 173 -4.56 -24.02 32.92
CA GLY A 173 -4.69 -23.31 31.64
C GLY A 173 -3.93 -21.99 31.57
N PHE A 174 -3.45 -21.71 30.37
CA PHE A 174 -2.64 -20.56 29.96
C PHE A 174 -3.25 -19.91 28.70
N ALA A 175 -2.71 -18.76 28.30
CA ALA A 175 -3.20 -18.05 27.13
C ALA A 175 -3.04 -18.87 25.84
N GLN A 176 -3.85 -18.55 24.82
CA GLN A 176 -3.64 -19.08 23.48
C GLN A 176 -2.21 -18.77 23.01
N ASP A 177 -1.59 -19.72 22.31
CA ASP A 177 -0.23 -19.60 21.76
C ASP A 177 0.90 -19.49 22.81
N ASP A 178 0.62 -19.71 24.10
CA ASP A 178 1.67 -19.75 25.12
C ASP A 178 2.50 -21.04 24.99
N ALA A 179 3.62 -20.95 24.26
CA ALA A 179 4.60 -22.02 24.08
C ALA A 179 5.82 -21.87 25.01
N SER A 180 5.75 -20.98 26.02
CA SER A 180 6.92 -20.59 26.83
C SER A 180 7.56 -21.70 27.65
N ASP A 181 6.83 -22.79 27.92
CA ASP A 181 7.29 -23.97 28.66
C ASP A 181 7.41 -25.23 27.78
N LEU A 182 7.12 -25.10 26.47
CA LEU A 182 7.15 -26.22 25.54
C LEU A 182 8.58 -26.74 25.38
N GLY A 183 8.76 -28.05 25.56
CA GLY A 183 10.07 -28.70 25.58
C GLY A 183 10.68 -28.81 26.98
N ARG A 184 9.94 -28.49 28.05
CA ARG A 184 10.36 -28.56 29.46
C ARG A 184 9.37 -29.42 30.24
N ASP A 185 9.81 -30.15 31.27
CA ASP A 185 8.94 -31.11 31.98
C ASP A 185 7.87 -30.48 32.91
N GLY A 186 7.70 -29.15 32.82
CA GLY A 186 6.86 -28.32 33.67
C GLY A 186 7.36 -28.14 35.11
N SER A 187 8.60 -28.56 35.43
CA SER A 187 9.16 -28.44 36.80
C SER A 187 9.87 -27.11 37.07
N GLU A 188 10.19 -26.32 36.05
CA GLU A 188 10.71 -24.97 36.19
C GLU A 188 9.58 -23.93 36.16
N THR A 189 9.05 -23.55 37.32
CA THR A 189 8.36 -22.26 37.41
C THR A 189 9.35 -21.17 36.99
N PRO A 190 9.04 -20.28 36.03
CA PRO A 190 9.88 -19.11 35.77
C PRO A 190 10.13 -18.42 37.11
N VAL A 191 11.39 -18.34 37.52
CA VAL A 191 11.74 -17.55 38.70
C VAL A 191 11.30 -16.13 38.38
N PRO A 192 10.33 -15.54 39.10
CA PRO A 192 9.94 -14.16 38.84
C PRO A 192 11.21 -13.32 39.00
N ILE A 193 11.63 -12.65 37.93
CA ILE A 193 12.74 -11.72 38.07
C ILE A 193 12.31 -10.68 39.10
N GLU A 194 13.05 -10.61 40.22
CA GLU A 194 12.78 -9.60 41.23
C GLU A 194 12.99 -8.22 40.60
N LEU A 195 11.94 -7.40 40.61
CA LEU A 195 12.00 -6.04 40.08
C LEU A 195 13.18 -5.27 40.70
N GLY A 196 13.44 -5.44 41.99
CA GLY A 196 14.50 -4.75 42.73
C GLY A 196 14.16 -3.28 43.07
N GLU A 197 15.09 -2.61 43.74
CA GLU A 197 15.00 -1.18 44.05
C GLU A 197 15.45 -0.33 42.84
N CYS A 198 15.02 0.93 42.80
CA CYS A 198 15.51 1.86 41.77
C CYS A 198 17.04 1.98 41.82
N GLY A 199 17.69 1.93 40.65
CA GLY A 199 19.15 1.93 40.50
C GLY A 199 19.83 0.57 40.72
N ALA A 200 19.07 -0.50 41.02
CA ALA A 200 19.62 -1.87 40.96
C ALA A 200 20.01 -2.23 39.51
N PRO A 201 20.94 -3.18 39.29
CA PRO A 201 21.32 -3.60 37.93
C PRO A 201 20.10 -3.93 37.06
N PHE A 202 20.15 -3.53 35.80
CA PHE A 202 19.07 -3.69 34.83
C PHE A 202 19.66 -3.90 33.43
N THR A 203 18.86 -4.42 32.49
CA THR A 203 19.21 -4.54 31.08
C THR A 203 18.96 -3.20 30.39
N SER A 204 19.96 -2.64 29.71
CA SER A 204 19.79 -1.36 28.99
C SER A 204 18.88 -1.50 27.78
N ILE A 205 18.20 -0.41 27.39
CA ILE A 205 17.37 -0.40 26.17
C ILE A 205 18.22 -0.71 24.94
N ALA A 206 19.41 -0.10 24.81
CA ALA A 206 20.32 -0.40 23.69
C ALA A 206 20.69 -1.88 23.57
N ALA A 207 20.78 -2.63 24.68
CA ALA A 207 21.04 -4.06 24.66
C ALA A 207 19.80 -4.91 24.30
N ILE A 208 18.60 -4.39 24.54
CA ILE A 208 17.34 -5.02 24.11
C ILE A 208 17.14 -4.76 22.62
N GLN A 209 17.24 -3.52 22.18
CA GLN A 209 17.11 -3.12 20.78
C GLN A 209 18.16 -3.81 19.90
N GLY A 210 19.43 -3.75 20.29
CA GLY A 210 20.52 -4.22 19.43
C GLY A 210 20.68 -3.34 18.18
N ALA A 211 21.48 -3.82 17.23
CA ALA A 211 21.84 -3.08 16.01
C ALA A 211 21.19 -3.64 14.72
N GLY A 212 20.33 -4.65 14.87
CA GLY A 212 19.55 -5.24 13.78
C GLY A 212 18.06 -4.93 13.96
N GLU A 213 17.26 -5.33 12.97
CA GLU A 213 15.81 -5.06 12.89
C GLU A 213 14.94 -5.90 13.86
N ALA A 214 15.56 -6.70 14.73
CA ALA A 214 14.88 -7.54 15.70
C ALA A 214 15.80 -7.81 16.89
N SER A 215 15.20 -7.89 18.07
CA SER A 215 15.94 -8.12 19.31
C SER A 215 16.52 -9.53 19.39
N GLU A 216 17.83 -9.63 19.66
CA GLU A 216 18.46 -10.92 20.04
C GLU A 216 17.98 -11.44 21.41
N LYS A 217 17.20 -10.65 22.14
CA LYS A 217 16.66 -10.97 23.47
C LYS A 217 15.19 -11.38 23.44
N GLN A 218 14.60 -11.58 22.26
CA GLN A 218 13.20 -11.98 22.14
C GLN A 218 12.87 -13.19 23.04
N GLY A 219 11.80 -13.07 23.81
CA GLY A 219 11.36 -14.09 24.79
C GLY A 219 12.05 -14.01 26.15
N GLU A 220 13.12 -13.23 26.31
CA GLU A 220 13.75 -13.00 27.62
C GLU A 220 12.87 -12.07 28.48
N THR A 221 12.62 -12.45 29.73
CA THR A 221 12.15 -11.50 30.74
C THR A 221 13.32 -10.64 31.21
N VAL A 222 13.14 -9.33 31.24
CA VAL A 222 14.16 -8.34 31.61
C VAL A 222 13.62 -7.35 32.64
N VAL A 223 14.54 -6.72 33.37
CA VAL A 223 14.23 -5.49 34.12
C VAL A 223 14.93 -4.33 33.43
N ILE A 224 14.19 -3.27 33.15
CA ILE A 224 14.71 -2.00 32.61
C ILE A 224 14.48 -0.86 33.60
N GLU A 225 15.24 0.23 33.45
CA GLU A 225 15.00 1.49 34.16
C GLU A 225 15.17 2.67 33.20
N ALA A 226 14.07 3.32 32.81
CA ALA A 226 14.06 4.29 31.70
C ALA A 226 13.04 5.42 31.92
N VAL A 227 13.11 6.48 31.13
CA VAL A 227 12.30 7.70 31.27
C VAL A 227 11.15 7.68 30.28
N VAL A 228 9.93 7.93 30.74
CA VAL A 228 8.73 8.02 29.88
C VAL A 228 8.85 9.24 28.97
N THR A 229 8.68 9.03 27.66
CA THR A 229 8.69 10.08 26.62
C THR A 229 7.30 10.29 26.01
N TYR A 230 6.46 9.25 25.98
CA TYR A 230 5.06 9.32 25.55
C TYR A 230 4.19 8.37 26.39
N ASN A 231 3.01 8.84 26.78
CA ASN A 231 2.01 8.02 27.45
C ASN A 231 0.79 7.86 26.53
N GLY A 232 0.64 6.66 25.97
CA GLY A 232 -0.50 6.23 25.16
C GLY A 232 -1.34 5.14 25.85
N SER A 233 -1.34 5.10 27.19
CA SER A 233 -2.01 4.05 27.98
C SER A 233 -3.49 4.32 28.25
N ALA A 234 -4.03 5.47 27.82
CA ALA A 234 -5.46 5.73 27.96
C ALA A 234 -6.28 4.83 27.01
N ALA A 235 -7.57 4.69 27.31
CA ALA A 235 -8.48 3.96 26.43
C ALA A 235 -8.43 4.52 25.00
N GLU A 236 -8.48 3.62 24.01
CA GLU A 236 -8.43 3.94 22.58
C GLU A 236 -7.12 4.59 22.09
N GLN A 237 -6.08 4.63 22.92
CA GLN A 237 -4.71 4.97 22.51
C GLN A 237 -3.90 3.68 22.25
N LEU A 238 -2.58 3.82 22.09
CA LEU A 238 -1.63 2.73 21.81
C LEU A 238 -1.57 1.61 22.88
N SER A 239 -2.26 1.76 24.01
CA SER A 239 -2.27 0.81 25.13
C SER A 239 -0.89 0.56 25.75
N GLY A 240 -0.04 1.60 25.75
CA GLY A 240 1.33 1.49 26.24
C GLY A 240 2.06 2.81 26.44
N LEU A 241 3.34 2.70 26.76
CA LEU A 241 4.24 3.83 27.01
C LEU A 241 5.45 3.73 26.08
N TYR A 242 5.92 4.86 25.54
CA TYR A 242 7.29 4.92 25.05
C TYR A 242 8.20 5.39 26.18
N LEU A 243 9.32 4.67 26.34
CA LEU A 243 10.38 5.00 27.26
C LEU A 243 11.68 5.18 26.50
N GLN A 244 12.57 6.00 27.04
CA GLN A 244 13.91 6.20 26.50
C GLN A 244 14.94 6.18 27.64
N SER A 245 16.14 5.69 27.36
CA SER A 245 17.24 5.67 28.32
C SER A 245 17.43 7.05 28.94
N ALA A 246 17.70 7.08 30.25
CA ALA A 246 18.15 8.31 30.88
C ALA A 246 19.53 8.67 30.30
N ARG A 247 19.85 9.96 30.23
CA ARG A 247 21.12 10.43 29.64
C ARG A 247 22.38 9.75 30.21
N ALA A 248 22.35 9.31 31.47
CA ALA A 248 23.48 8.65 32.12
C ALA A 248 23.62 7.16 31.74
N ASP A 249 22.58 6.57 31.16
CA ASP A 249 22.45 5.14 30.86
C ASP A 249 22.62 4.84 29.35
N GLU A 250 22.76 5.88 28.52
CA GLU A 250 23.00 5.76 27.07
C GLU A 250 24.38 5.18 26.75
N ASP A 251 24.44 4.30 25.76
CA ASP A 251 25.69 3.67 25.33
C ASP A 251 26.49 4.51 24.32
N ASN A 252 25.86 5.57 23.78
CA ASN A 252 26.39 6.48 22.75
C ASN A 252 26.78 5.77 21.44
N ASN A 253 26.16 4.63 21.14
CA ASN A 253 26.35 3.90 19.90
C ASN A 253 25.27 4.32 18.88
N PRO A 254 25.64 4.94 17.75
CA PRO A 254 24.67 5.41 16.75
C PRO A 254 23.99 4.27 15.97
N ALA A 255 24.36 3.02 16.20
CA ALA A 255 23.76 1.85 15.56
C ALA A 255 22.64 1.21 16.38
N THR A 256 22.42 1.64 17.62
CA THR A 256 21.45 1.05 18.55
C THR A 256 20.46 2.13 19.00
N SER A 257 19.19 1.74 19.18
CA SER A 257 18.19 2.65 19.72
C SER A 257 18.25 2.74 21.25
N GLU A 258 17.98 3.93 21.77
CA GLU A 258 17.80 4.20 23.19
C GLU A 258 16.32 4.25 23.61
N GLY A 259 15.40 4.05 22.67
CA GLY A 259 13.96 4.08 22.86
C GLY A 259 13.32 2.69 22.82
N LEU A 260 12.20 2.51 23.52
CA LEU A 260 11.48 1.25 23.58
C LEU A 260 9.99 1.49 23.86
N PHE A 261 9.13 0.72 23.21
CA PHE A 261 7.70 0.68 23.55
C PHE A 261 7.42 -0.39 24.60
N VAL A 262 6.57 -0.07 25.57
CA VAL A 262 6.09 -1.01 26.60
C VAL A 262 4.59 -1.14 26.47
N TYR A 263 4.15 -2.30 26.02
CA TYR A 263 2.75 -2.67 25.94
C TYR A 263 2.23 -2.98 27.34
N THR A 264 1.19 -2.27 27.75
CA THR A 264 0.62 -2.38 29.11
C THR A 264 -0.67 -3.18 29.16
N ALA A 265 -1.19 -3.60 27.99
CA ALA A 265 -2.51 -4.22 27.86
C ALA A 265 -3.58 -3.39 28.59
N ASN A 266 -4.26 -3.99 29.57
CA ASN A 266 -5.28 -3.32 30.39
C ASN A 266 -4.71 -2.69 31.68
N GLN A 267 -3.40 -2.78 31.92
CA GLN A 267 -2.78 -2.23 33.13
C GLN A 267 -2.53 -0.72 32.95
N THR A 268 -3.26 0.11 33.68
CA THR A 268 -2.99 1.56 33.68
C THR A 268 -1.76 1.88 34.52
N ILE A 269 -0.71 2.40 33.88
CA ILE A 269 0.42 3.02 34.57
C ILE A 269 0.21 4.53 34.56
N PRO A 270 0.00 5.19 35.72
CA PRO A 270 -0.28 6.63 35.80
C PRO A 270 1.01 7.46 35.62
N ALA A 271 1.77 7.18 34.56
CA ALA A 271 3.04 7.84 34.29
C ALA A 271 2.88 9.13 33.49
N GLN A 272 3.81 10.06 33.63
CA GLN A 272 3.89 11.31 32.88
C GLN A 272 5.24 11.41 32.18
N PRO A 273 5.32 12.06 31.01
CA PRO A 273 6.61 12.34 30.37
C PRO A 273 7.61 12.99 31.35
N GLY A 274 8.84 12.47 31.38
CA GLY A 274 9.91 12.87 32.31
C GLY A 274 9.97 12.08 33.63
N GLN A 275 9.02 11.17 33.89
CA GLN A 275 9.14 10.22 35.00
C GLN A 275 10.00 9.02 34.60
N ARG A 276 10.84 8.55 35.54
CA ARG A 276 11.66 7.35 35.40
C ARG A 276 10.93 6.17 36.01
N LEU A 277 10.77 5.11 35.23
CA LEU A 277 10.14 3.87 35.68
C LEU A 277 11.16 2.74 35.64
N ARG A 278 11.06 1.86 36.64
CA ARG A 278 11.68 0.54 36.61
C ARG A 278 10.62 -0.49 36.28
N ILE A 279 10.85 -1.33 35.27
CA ILE A 279 9.84 -2.22 34.69
C ILE A 279 10.42 -3.62 34.54
N ALA A 280 9.67 -4.64 34.96
CA ALA A 280 9.93 -6.05 34.69
C ALA A 280 8.92 -6.58 33.66
N ALA A 281 9.38 -7.01 32.50
CA ALA A 281 8.54 -7.40 31.37
C ALA A 281 9.32 -8.31 30.40
N THR A 282 8.63 -8.93 29.44
CA THR A 282 9.23 -9.83 28.45
C THR A 282 9.51 -9.08 27.15
N VAL A 283 10.68 -9.30 26.55
CA VAL A 283 11.03 -8.74 25.25
C VAL A 283 10.25 -9.46 24.15
N ALA A 284 9.60 -8.71 23.28
CA ALA A 284 8.77 -9.23 22.20
C ALA A 284 8.92 -8.41 20.92
N GLU A 285 8.54 -9.05 19.81
CA GLU A 285 8.40 -8.41 18.51
C GLU A 285 6.93 -8.32 18.15
N TYR A 286 6.45 -7.15 17.75
CA TYR A 286 5.06 -6.99 17.32
C TYR A 286 4.96 -6.09 16.10
N TYR A 287 4.45 -6.66 15.00
CA TYR A 287 4.49 -6.03 13.68
C TYR A 287 5.88 -5.53 13.25
N GLY A 288 6.94 -6.17 13.76
CA GLY A 288 8.34 -5.82 13.49
C GLY A 288 8.91 -4.72 14.37
N GLN A 289 8.17 -4.23 15.37
CA GLN A 289 8.72 -3.34 16.40
C GLN A 289 9.20 -4.15 17.61
N THR A 290 10.41 -3.82 18.07
CA THR A 290 10.93 -4.30 19.36
C THR A 290 10.18 -3.60 20.48
N GLN A 291 9.56 -4.39 21.37
CA GLN A 291 8.80 -3.87 22.50
C GLN A 291 8.94 -4.76 23.75
N LEU A 292 8.40 -4.30 24.86
CA LEU A 292 8.15 -5.14 26.03
C LEU A 292 6.66 -5.50 26.13
N SER A 293 6.36 -6.78 26.33
CA SER A 293 5.05 -7.35 26.64
C SER A 293 5.04 -7.97 28.04
N ASP A 294 3.89 -8.53 28.44
CA ASP A 294 3.76 -9.32 29.68
C ASP A 294 4.29 -8.60 30.93
N LEU A 295 3.87 -7.35 31.08
CA LEU A 295 4.24 -6.49 32.20
C LEU A 295 3.94 -7.18 33.54
N SER A 296 5.00 -7.58 34.24
CA SER A 296 4.91 -8.35 35.49
C SER A 296 4.98 -7.45 36.73
N ALA A 297 5.79 -6.40 36.70
CA ALA A 297 5.90 -5.43 37.79
C ALA A 297 6.47 -4.10 37.30
N TRP A 298 6.14 -3.00 37.99
CA TRP A 298 6.75 -1.69 37.74
C TRP A 298 6.87 -0.87 39.03
N ARG A 299 7.76 0.14 39.01
CA ARG A 299 8.01 1.06 40.11
C ARG A 299 8.36 2.46 39.60
N ASP A 300 7.82 3.49 40.23
CA ASP A 300 8.20 4.89 40.01
C ASP A 300 9.54 5.19 40.71
N CYS A 301 10.52 5.67 39.94
CA CYS A 301 11.86 6.03 40.38
C CYS A 301 12.10 7.55 40.40
N GLY A 302 11.04 8.36 40.33
CA GLY A 302 11.08 9.81 40.38
C GLY A 302 11.32 10.46 39.01
N ALA A 303 11.69 11.74 39.01
CA ALA A 303 11.93 12.48 37.77
C ALA A 303 13.35 12.24 37.24
N ALA A 304 13.49 12.20 35.91
CA ALA A 304 14.78 12.13 35.23
C ALA A 304 14.73 12.86 33.89
N THR A 305 15.88 13.00 33.24
CA THR A 305 16.01 13.63 31.92
C THR A 305 16.58 12.65 30.91
N VAL A 306 15.99 12.62 29.72
CA VAL A 306 16.56 11.98 28.52
C VAL A 306 17.64 12.88 27.89
N ALA A 307 18.44 12.36 26.96
CA ALA A 307 19.24 13.22 26.08
C ALA A 307 18.38 14.19 25.27
N PRO A 308 18.98 15.25 24.69
CA PRO A 308 18.28 16.10 23.73
C PRO A 308 17.64 15.29 22.61
N ILE A 309 16.47 15.76 22.16
CA ILE A 309 15.68 15.15 21.08
C ILE A 309 16.57 14.91 19.86
N ALA A 310 16.60 13.68 19.37
CA ALA A 310 17.36 13.32 18.19
C ALA A 310 16.81 14.09 16.98
N THR A 311 17.68 14.87 16.33
CA THR A 311 17.28 15.65 15.15
C THR A 311 17.60 14.84 13.90
N LEU A 312 16.55 14.40 13.21
CA LEU A 312 16.72 13.71 11.94
C LEU A 312 16.93 14.74 10.83
N SER A 313 18.07 14.61 10.14
CA SER A 313 18.43 15.46 9.01
C SER A 313 18.06 14.75 7.71
N ILE A 314 17.30 15.45 6.85
CA ILE A 314 17.00 14.98 5.50
C ILE A 314 18.13 15.48 4.59
N GLU A 315 18.88 14.55 4.01
CA GLU A 315 20.00 14.85 3.11
C GLU A 315 19.60 14.59 1.67
N GLN A 316 19.56 15.66 0.86
CA GLN A 316 19.18 15.59 -0.56
C GLN A 316 17.81 14.91 -0.78
N GLY A 317 16.88 15.10 0.17
CA GLY A 317 15.54 14.52 0.13
C GLY A 317 15.44 13.09 0.66
N ASN A 318 16.55 12.47 1.11
CA ASN A 318 16.54 11.11 1.63
C ASN A 318 16.38 11.07 3.15
N LEU A 319 15.55 10.15 3.64
CA LEU A 319 15.51 9.81 5.06
C LEU A 319 16.78 9.03 5.45
N PRO A 320 17.30 9.23 6.68
CA PRO A 320 18.34 8.35 7.21
C PRO A 320 17.77 6.95 7.49
N ASN A 321 18.65 5.99 7.81
CA ASN A 321 18.19 4.74 8.43
C ASN A 321 17.46 5.09 9.73
N LEU A 322 16.23 4.63 9.87
CA LEU A 322 15.35 4.95 11.00
C LEU A 322 15.44 3.91 12.13
N GLU A 323 16.00 2.73 11.86
CA GLU A 323 16.10 1.64 12.84
C GLU A 323 16.84 2.04 14.13
N PRO A 324 17.99 2.74 14.10
CA PRO A 324 18.67 3.18 15.32
C PRO A 324 17.89 4.23 16.13
N PHE A 325 16.70 4.64 15.68
CA PHE A 325 15.82 5.58 16.36
C PHE A 325 14.49 4.95 16.78
N GLU A 326 14.27 3.65 16.59
CA GLU A 326 13.02 2.98 16.93
C GLU A 326 12.65 3.22 18.41
N GLY A 327 11.45 3.73 18.68
CA GLY A 327 10.97 4.05 20.02
C GLY A 327 11.52 5.35 20.61
N MET A 328 12.47 6.02 19.95
CA MET A 328 13.07 7.27 20.45
C MET A 328 12.20 8.49 20.19
N LEU A 329 12.39 9.51 21.02
CA LEU A 329 11.88 10.85 20.77
C LEU A 329 12.75 11.55 19.69
N ILE A 330 12.13 11.84 18.55
CA ILE A 330 12.77 12.46 17.38
C ILE A 330 12.13 13.79 17.00
N THR A 331 12.87 14.59 16.23
CA THR A 331 12.31 15.76 15.53
C THR A 331 12.81 15.85 14.11
N PHE A 332 11.91 16.15 13.17
CA PHE A 332 12.27 16.57 11.82
C PHE A 332 12.46 18.08 11.79
N ASN A 333 13.64 18.53 11.36
CA ASN A 333 13.97 19.96 11.25
C ASN A 333 13.65 20.56 9.87
N GLN A 334 13.23 19.74 8.92
CA GLN A 334 12.82 20.12 7.58
C GLN A 334 11.34 19.74 7.36
N PRO A 335 10.61 20.47 6.49
CA PRO A 335 9.23 20.12 6.16
C PRO A 335 9.13 18.75 5.47
N LEU A 336 8.08 18.00 5.80
CA LEU A 336 7.69 16.79 5.09
C LEU A 336 6.44 17.07 4.24
N THR A 337 6.33 16.46 3.06
CA THR A 337 5.21 16.69 2.14
C THR A 337 4.14 15.62 2.29
N VAL A 338 2.87 15.99 2.42
CA VAL A 338 1.73 15.06 2.39
C VAL A 338 1.63 14.45 1.00
N ILE A 339 1.71 13.13 0.90
CA ILE A 339 1.62 12.41 -0.37
C ILE A 339 0.41 11.49 -0.44
N ASP A 340 -0.18 11.09 0.69
CA ASP A 340 -1.39 10.29 0.75
C ASP A 340 -2.23 10.64 1.99
N HIS A 341 -3.55 10.68 1.82
CA HIS A 341 -4.53 10.95 2.88
C HIS A 341 -5.58 9.85 3.04
N THR A 342 -5.49 8.74 2.29
CA THR A 342 -6.47 7.65 2.32
C THR A 342 -6.62 7.01 3.71
N GLY A 343 -5.54 6.99 4.50
CA GLY A 343 -5.54 6.52 5.88
C GLY A 343 -6.20 7.47 6.89
N LEU A 344 -6.44 8.74 6.55
CA LEU A 344 -6.74 9.77 7.54
C LEU A 344 -8.10 9.58 8.22
N ALA A 345 -9.17 9.48 7.44
CA ALA A 345 -10.51 9.28 7.97
C ALA A 345 -10.70 7.88 8.57
N ARG A 346 -9.80 6.95 8.25
CA ARG A 346 -9.92 5.52 8.55
C ARG A 346 -9.16 5.10 9.80
N TYR A 347 -7.94 5.60 9.94
CA TYR A 347 -6.96 5.21 10.94
C TYR A 347 -6.26 6.42 11.57
N GLY A 348 -6.61 7.66 11.20
CA GLY A 348 -5.92 8.84 11.70
C GLY A 348 -4.54 9.06 11.09
N GLU A 349 -4.25 8.43 9.95
CA GLU A 349 -2.91 8.38 9.35
C GLU A 349 -2.77 9.26 8.10
N LEU A 350 -1.63 9.93 7.95
CA LEU A 350 -1.19 10.59 6.72
C LEU A 350 0.16 10.04 6.27
N LEU A 351 0.33 9.75 4.98
CA LEU A 351 1.64 9.38 4.45
C LEU A 351 2.40 10.64 4.04
N LEU A 352 3.61 10.78 4.57
CA LEU A 352 4.49 11.92 4.32
C LEU A 352 5.75 11.49 3.56
N SER A 353 6.32 12.41 2.79
CA SER A 353 7.60 12.21 2.11
C SER A 353 8.65 13.27 2.48
N SER A 354 9.89 12.83 2.63
CA SER A 354 11.07 13.70 2.77
C SER A 354 11.56 14.30 1.44
N SER A 355 11.11 13.76 0.30
CA SER A 355 11.60 14.12 -1.03
C SER A 355 10.63 15.00 -1.83
N GLY A 356 9.66 15.64 -1.16
CA GLY A 356 8.59 16.37 -1.84
C GLY A 356 7.52 15.45 -2.41
N ARG A 357 6.75 15.94 -3.40
CA ARG A 357 5.80 15.11 -4.15
C ARG A 357 6.54 13.99 -4.87
N GLN A 358 6.13 12.76 -4.61
CA GLN A 358 6.65 11.58 -5.29
C GLN A 358 5.90 11.33 -6.59
N MET A 359 6.63 10.96 -7.62
CA MET A 359 6.07 10.72 -8.95
C MET A 359 6.12 9.24 -9.26
N ILE A 360 5.10 8.76 -9.95
CA ILE A 360 5.06 7.41 -10.50
C ILE A 360 6.33 7.21 -11.35
N PRO A 361 7.10 6.13 -11.13
CA PRO A 361 8.35 5.93 -11.86
C PRO A 361 8.21 5.88 -13.38
N THR A 362 7.17 5.22 -13.88
CA THR A 362 6.86 5.11 -15.33
C THR A 362 6.21 6.36 -15.92
N GLU A 363 5.99 7.43 -15.12
CA GLU A 363 5.74 8.77 -15.65
C GLU A 363 7.04 9.42 -16.13
N LYS A 364 8.16 9.15 -15.45
CA LYS A 364 9.47 9.80 -15.70
C LYS A 364 10.42 8.96 -16.52
N PHE A 365 10.38 7.64 -16.39
CA PHE A 365 11.34 6.73 -17.02
C PHE A 365 10.64 5.57 -17.72
N ARG A 366 11.22 5.10 -18.82
CA ARG A 366 10.80 3.82 -19.42
C ARG A 366 10.94 2.69 -18.38
N PRO A 367 10.12 1.64 -18.45
CA PRO A 367 10.29 0.44 -17.64
C PRO A 367 11.72 -0.08 -17.69
N GLY A 368 12.32 -0.33 -16.52
CA GLY A 368 13.72 -0.72 -16.39
C GLY A 368 14.39 -0.12 -15.14
N THR A 369 15.72 -0.16 -15.12
CA THR A 369 16.53 0.16 -13.93
C THR A 369 16.28 1.56 -13.36
N GLU A 370 16.12 2.58 -14.22
CA GLU A 370 15.87 3.95 -13.74
C GLU A 370 14.51 4.08 -13.04
N ALA A 371 13.47 3.45 -13.58
CA ALA A 371 12.15 3.38 -12.95
C ALA A 371 12.21 2.58 -11.63
N SER A 372 12.85 1.41 -11.61
CA SER A 372 13.00 0.62 -10.38
C SER A 372 13.78 1.35 -9.28
N ASN A 373 14.82 2.10 -9.65
CA ASN A 373 15.60 2.90 -8.70
C ASN A 373 14.75 4.04 -8.11
N LEU A 374 13.94 4.72 -8.92
CA LEU A 374 13.02 5.75 -8.42
C LEU A 374 11.93 5.15 -7.53
N ALA A 375 11.39 3.97 -7.87
CA ALA A 375 10.42 3.26 -7.04
C ALA A 375 11.01 2.95 -5.65
N ALA A 376 12.23 2.40 -5.60
CA ALA A 376 12.93 2.12 -4.35
C ALA A 376 13.20 3.40 -3.56
N GLN A 377 13.65 4.47 -4.22
CA GLN A 377 13.88 5.76 -3.58
C GLN A 377 12.59 6.37 -3.00
N ASN A 378 11.48 6.29 -3.74
CA ASN A 378 10.18 6.76 -3.25
C ASN A 378 9.80 5.99 -1.98
N GLN A 379 9.97 4.67 -1.96
CA GLN A 379 9.59 3.83 -0.83
C GLN A 379 10.43 4.10 0.43
N THR A 380 11.74 4.32 0.31
CA THR A 380 12.63 4.60 1.46
C THR A 380 12.44 6.01 2.03
N ASN A 381 11.79 6.90 1.30
CA ASN A 381 11.63 8.32 1.66
C ASN A 381 10.21 8.66 2.11
N ARG A 382 9.58 7.71 2.82
CA ARG A 382 8.22 7.80 3.35
C ARG A 382 8.21 7.60 4.86
N ILE A 383 7.32 8.31 5.55
CA ILE A 383 7.01 8.10 6.95
C ILE A 383 5.52 8.38 7.20
N VAL A 384 4.89 7.59 8.07
CA VAL A 384 3.49 7.83 8.45
C VAL A 384 3.42 8.84 9.58
N LEU A 385 2.57 9.84 9.46
CA LEU A 385 2.10 10.64 10.59
C LEU A 385 0.84 9.98 11.14
N ASP A 386 0.89 9.57 12.40
CA ASP A 386 -0.13 8.78 13.08
C ASP A 386 -0.69 9.58 14.27
N ASP A 387 -1.97 9.44 14.60
CA ASP A 387 -2.61 10.19 15.69
C ASP A 387 -2.40 9.57 17.08
N GLY A 388 -1.77 8.40 17.17
CA GLY A 388 -1.53 7.66 18.41
C GLY A 388 -2.77 6.96 18.95
N SER A 389 -3.79 6.76 18.10
CA SER A 389 -5.07 6.14 18.44
C SER A 389 -5.16 4.73 17.87
N THR A 390 -5.81 3.82 18.61
CA THR A 390 -6.22 2.50 18.10
C THR A 390 -7.64 2.52 17.52
N ARG A 391 -8.30 3.69 17.54
CA ARG A 391 -9.67 3.85 17.04
C ARG A 391 -9.71 3.83 15.52
N ARG A 392 -10.45 2.86 14.98
CA ARG A 392 -10.90 2.85 13.59
C ARG A 392 -12.01 3.89 13.38
N ASP A 393 -11.97 4.58 12.25
CA ASP A 393 -12.93 5.63 11.85
C ASP A 393 -13.05 6.76 12.92
N PRO A 394 -11.94 7.47 13.25
CA PRO A 394 -11.95 8.52 14.26
C PRO A 394 -12.92 9.66 13.90
N ASN A 395 -13.84 9.96 14.81
CA ASN A 395 -14.76 11.09 14.72
C ASN A 395 -14.63 11.95 16.01
N PRO A 396 -14.19 13.22 15.91
CA PRO A 396 -13.79 13.91 14.66
C PRO A 396 -12.49 13.36 14.07
N VAL A 397 -12.30 13.53 12.75
CA VAL A 397 -11.04 13.22 12.06
C VAL A 397 -9.89 14.03 12.70
N PRO A 398 -8.75 13.41 13.05
CA PRO A 398 -7.77 14.00 13.97
C PRO A 398 -6.96 15.15 13.37
N TYR A 399 -6.80 15.19 12.04
CA TYR A 399 -6.05 16.22 11.34
C TYR A 399 -6.92 16.92 10.27
N PRO A 400 -6.68 18.22 10.02
CA PRO A 400 -5.80 19.12 10.75
C PRO A 400 -6.41 19.53 12.11
N ALA A 401 -5.56 20.02 13.02
CA ALA A 401 -6.03 20.57 14.29
C ALA A 401 -7.05 21.71 14.05
N GLY A 402 -8.15 21.73 14.80
CA GLY A 402 -9.27 22.66 14.58
C GLY A 402 -10.42 22.08 13.73
N GLY A 403 -10.24 20.86 13.20
CA GLY A 403 -11.29 20.07 12.55
C GLY A 403 -11.22 20.16 11.02
N LEU A 404 -11.24 19.00 10.38
CA LEU A 404 -11.28 18.87 8.92
C LEU A 404 -12.64 19.33 8.39
N THR A 405 -12.66 20.17 7.36
CA THR A 405 -13.87 20.52 6.60
C THR A 405 -13.52 20.67 5.12
N ALA A 406 -14.52 20.77 4.25
CA ALA A 406 -14.27 21.06 2.83
C ALA A 406 -13.48 22.36 2.59
N ASP A 407 -13.59 23.36 3.49
CA ASP A 407 -12.91 24.65 3.41
C ASP A 407 -11.62 24.73 4.25
N HIS A 408 -11.48 23.82 5.23
CA HIS A 408 -10.29 23.65 6.08
C HIS A 408 -9.75 22.24 5.86
N ASN A 409 -9.05 22.08 4.74
CA ASN A 409 -8.61 20.80 4.19
C ASN A 409 -7.08 20.63 4.29
N ILE A 410 -6.62 19.40 4.00
CA ILE A 410 -5.23 19.07 3.72
C ILE A 410 -5.20 18.50 2.31
N ARG A 411 -4.35 19.03 1.44
CA ARG A 411 -4.19 18.55 0.07
C ARG A 411 -2.88 17.81 -0.07
N ILE A 412 -2.83 16.86 -1.01
CA ILE A 412 -1.55 16.27 -1.41
C ILE A 412 -0.63 17.41 -1.88
N GLY A 413 0.62 17.43 -1.44
CA GLY A 413 1.55 18.53 -1.68
C GLY A 413 1.60 19.59 -0.57
N ASP A 414 0.65 19.60 0.37
CA ASP A 414 0.80 20.39 1.61
C ASP A 414 1.96 19.88 2.46
N GLN A 415 2.47 20.73 3.34
CA GLN A 415 3.67 20.42 4.13
C GLN A 415 3.38 20.37 5.62
N VAL A 416 4.02 19.43 6.29
CA VAL A 416 4.05 19.35 7.75
C VAL A 416 5.38 19.88 8.25
N THR A 417 5.36 20.76 9.24
CA THR A 417 6.57 21.42 9.77
C THR A 417 6.80 21.13 11.25
N ALA A 418 8.09 21.03 11.63
CA ALA A 418 8.54 20.89 13.01
C ALA A 418 7.85 19.74 13.77
N VAL A 419 7.75 18.56 13.15
CA VAL A 419 7.15 17.38 13.81
C VAL A 419 8.13 16.83 14.82
N THR A 420 7.73 16.86 16.09
CA THR A 420 8.39 16.21 17.20
C THR A 420 7.47 15.13 17.76
N GLY A 421 7.98 13.91 17.89
CA GLY A 421 7.18 12.74 18.24
C GLY A 421 8.05 11.53 18.56
N VAL A 422 7.42 10.49 19.08
CA VAL A 422 8.07 9.18 19.26
C VAL A 422 7.96 8.39 17.96
N LEU A 423 9.07 7.75 17.57
CA LEU A 423 9.13 6.93 16.36
C LEU A 423 8.65 5.51 16.70
N GLY A 424 7.61 5.04 16.04
CA GLY A 424 7.17 3.65 16.07
C GLY A 424 7.46 2.94 14.76
N TYR A 425 7.35 1.62 14.77
CA TYR A 425 7.32 0.79 13.58
C TYR A 425 6.12 -0.14 13.63
N GLY A 426 5.49 -0.39 12.48
CA GLY A 426 4.36 -1.30 12.40
C GLY A 426 3.74 -1.30 11.01
N PHE A 427 3.15 -2.44 10.62
CA PHE A 427 2.58 -2.64 9.29
C PHE A 427 3.57 -2.33 8.15
N ASN A 428 4.85 -2.68 8.36
CA ASN A 428 5.98 -2.44 7.44
C ASN A 428 6.30 -0.97 7.15
N GLN A 429 5.97 -0.07 8.08
CA GLN A 429 6.25 1.37 7.94
C GLN A 429 6.67 1.98 9.28
N TYR A 430 7.67 2.86 9.23
CA TYR A 430 7.96 3.76 10.34
C TYR A 430 6.86 4.83 10.43
N ARG A 431 6.49 5.16 11.67
CA ARG A 431 5.43 6.11 11.99
C ARG A 431 5.87 7.05 13.11
N ILE A 432 5.47 8.32 13.03
CA ILE A 432 5.71 9.30 14.08
C ILE A 432 4.39 9.61 14.79
N HIS A 433 4.38 9.40 16.11
CA HIS A 433 3.27 9.80 16.98
C HIS A 433 3.62 11.17 17.60
N PRO A 434 2.97 12.26 17.19
CA PRO A 434 3.37 13.62 17.58
C PRO A 434 3.02 13.89 19.05
N LEU A 435 3.90 14.63 19.73
CA LEU A 435 3.67 15.04 21.14
C LEU A 435 2.73 16.25 21.29
N SER A 436 2.43 16.93 20.19
CA SER A 436 1.66 18.17 20.17
C SER A 436 0.93 18.33 18.84
N ALA A 437 0.03 19.32 18.78
CA ALA A 437 -0.71 19.61 17.56
C ALA A 437 0.23 19.86 16.37
N VAL A 438 -0.04 19.15 15.28
CA VAL A 438 0.76 19.20 14.06
C VAL A 438 0.44 20.46 13.25
N ASN A 439 1.47 21.18 12.80
CA ASN A 439 1.32 22.37 11.98
C ASN A 439 1.41 22.05 10.48
N PHE A 440 0.30 22.26 9.78
CA PHE A 440 0.21 22.14 8.32
C PHE A 440 0.41 23.49 7.65
N LEU A 441 1.27 23.53 6.64
CA LEU A 441 1.42 24.65 5.71
C LEU A 441 0.67 24.31 4.43
N SER A 442 -0.25 25.19 4.02
CA SER A 442 -0.93 25.11 2.73
C SER A 442 0.04 25.48 1.62
N ALA A 443 0.85 24.49 1.22
CA ALA A 443 1.86 24.62 0.17
C ALA A 443 1.30 24.28 -1.21
N ASN A 444 0.16 23.60 -1.27
CA ASN A 444 -0.59 23.33 -2.49
C ASN A 444 -2.03 23.87 -2.38
N PRO A 445 -2.25 25.19 -2.38
CA PRO A 445 -3.59 25.76 -2.29
C PRO A 445 -4.44 25.40 -3.52
N ARG A 446 -5.76 25.30 -3.32
CA ARG A 446 -6.73 25.06 -4.40
C ARG A 446 -6.53 26.07 -5.54
N PRO A 447 -6.32 25.61 -6.80
CA PRO A 447 -6.11 26.52 -7.92
C PRO A 447 -7.39 27.28 -8.28
N ASN A 448 -7.23 28.48 -8.85
CA ASN A 448 -8.33 29.18 -9.50
C ASN A 448 -8.78 28.42 -10.76
N ALA A 449 -9.97 28.75 -11.27
CA ALA A 449 -10.42 28.26 -12.57
C ALA A 449 -9.42 28.62 -13.70
N PRO A 450 -9.36 27.83 -14.78
CA PRO A 450 -8.52 28.12 -15.94
C PRO A 450 -8.79 29.51 -16.49
N ALA A 451 -7.77 30.15 -17.04
CA ALA A 451 -7.92 31.50 -17.57
C ALA A 451 -8.90 31.49 -18.77
N PRO A 452 -9.84 32.45 -18.87
CA PRO A 452 -10.71 32.57 -20.03
C PRO A 452 -9.89 32.75 -21.31
N THR A 453 -10.27 32.05 -22.37
CA THR A 453 -9.63 32.18 -23.68
C THR A 453 -10.21 33.32 -24.51
N THR A 454 -9.47 33.80 -25.51
CA THR A 454 -9.96 34.84 -26.41
C THR A 454 -10.98 34.28 -27.40
N ALA A 455 -11.72 35.16 -28.08
CA ALA A 455 -12.65 34.73 -29.13
C ALA A 455 -11.97 33.96 -30.27
N GLU A 456 -10.67 34.22 -30.49
CA GLU A 456 -9.81 33.63 -31.53
C GLU A 456 -9.24 32.25 -31.15
N GLN A 457 -9.34 31.88 -29.88
CA GLN A 457 -8.84 30.63 -29.35
C GLN A 457 -9.95 29.58 -29.27
N LEU A 458 -9.51 28.33 -29.40
CA LEU A 458 -10.33 27.13 -29.22
C LEU A 458 -9.78 26.32 -28.04
N THR A 459 -10.59 26.09 -27.03
CA THR A 459 -10.20 25.26 -25.87
C THR A 459 -10.73 23.84 -26.03
N VAL A 460 -9.85 22.85 -25.88
CA VAL A 460 -10.21 21.43 -25.92
C VAL A 460 -9.79 20.79 -24.59
N ALA A 461 -10.71 20.06 -23.95
CA ALA A 461 -10.46 19.44 -22.66
C ALA A 461 -10.81 17.94 -22.65
N SER A 462 -10.20 17.22 -21.71
CA SER A 462 -10.44 15.82 -21.41
C SER A 462 -10.76 15.70 -19.92
N PHE A 463 -11.88 15.07 -19.57
CA PHE A 463 -12.31 14.96 -18.18
C PHE A 463 -13.00 13.63 -17.87
N ASN A 464 -12.39 12.81 -17.02
CA ASN A 464 -13.03 11.63 -16.45
C ASN A 464 -13.95 12.08 -15.30
N VAL A 465 -15.23 11.69 -15.34
CA VAL A 465 -16.27 12.21 -14.43
C VAL A 465 -16.68 11.25 -13.30
N LEU A 466 -15.87 10.23 -13.00
CA LEU A 466 -16.01 9.33 -11.84
C LEU A 466 -17.38 8.62 -11.78
N ASN A 467 -17.63 7.72 -12.72
CA ASN A 467 -18.86 6.94 -12.88
C ASN A 467 -20.14 7.81 -12.73
N TYR A 468 -20.39 8.73 -13.66
CA TYR A 468 -21.63 9.51 -13.66
C TYR A 468 -22.78 8.68 -14.24
N PHE A 469 -23.54 8.06 -13.34
CA PHE A 469 -24.71 7.22 -13.61
C PHE A 469 -25.95 7.87 -13.02
N ASN A 470 -27.02 7.97 -13.79
CA ASN A 470 -28.18 8.77 -13.46
C ASN A 470 -29.46 7.96 -13.22
N GLY A 471 -29.35 6.62 -13.12
CA GLY A 471 -30.47 5.72 -12.90
C GLY A 471 -31.37 5.64 -14.13
N ASP A 472 -32.67 5.87 -13.97
CA ASP A 472 -33.63 5.92 -15.10
C ASP A 472 -33.76 7.32 -15.72
N GLY A 473 -32.97 8.29 -15.26
CA GLY A 473 -33.04 9.71 -15.65
C GLY A 473 -34.31 10.44 -15.20
N GLN A 474 -35.15 9.80 -14.37
CA GLN A 474 -36.43 10.32 -13.87
C GLN A 474 -36.50 10.27 -12.32
N GLY A 475 -35.40 9.92 -11.66
CA GLY A 475 -35.27 9.85 -10.21
C GLY A 475 -35.47 8.46 -9.61
N GLY A 476 -35.55 7.41 -10.43
CA GLY A 476 -35.62 6.00 -10.05
C GLY A 476 -34.33 5.21 -10.36
N ASP A 477 -34.39 3.88 -10.21
CA ASP A 477 -33.32 2.90 -10.49
C ASP A 477 -32.00 3.09 -9.72
N PHE A 478 -32.13 3.43 -8.43
CA PHE A 478 -31.04 3.43 -7.46
C PHE A 478 -31.07 2.19 -6.53
N PRO A 479 -29.92 1.70 -6.02
CA PRO A 479 -28.57 2.16 -6.36
C PRO A 479 -28.23 1.83 -7.81
N THR A 480 -27.51 2.73 -8.45
CA THR A 480 -27.01 2.48 -9.80
C THR A 480 -25.95 1.37 -9.74
N PRO A 481 -25.65 0.68 -10.85
CA PRO A 481 -24.60 -0.35 -10.85
C PRO A 481 -23.20 0.19 -10.49
N ARG A 482 -22.98 1.50 -10.67
CA ARG A 482 -21.73 2.23 -10.45
C ARG A 482 -22.07 3.70 -10.23
N GLY A 483 -21.31 4.42 -9.40
CA GLY A 483 -21.55 5.85 -9.18
C GLY A 483 -22.48 6.07 -7.98
N ALA A 484 -23.45 6.98 -8.12
CA ALA A 484 -24.37 7.33 -7.05
C ALA A 484 -25.30 6.18 -6.63
N ASP A 485 -25.39 5.94 -5.32
CA ASP A 485 -26.24 4.92 -4.71
C ASP A 485 -27.68 5.42 -4.49
N ASN A 486 -27.92 6.74 -4.59
CA ASN A 486 -29.24 7.35 -4.47
C ASN A 486 -29.33 8.71 -5.19
N ALA A 487 -30.56 9.25 -5.28
CA ALA A 487 -30.83 10.51 -5.98
C ALA A 487 -30.15 11.73 -5.34
N GLU A 488 -29.92 11.73 -4.03
CA GLU A 488 -29.22 12.83 -3.34
C GLU A 488 -27.74 12.84 -3.70
N GLU A 489 -27.09 11.68 -3.75
CA GLU A 489 -25.73 11.53 -4.23
C GLU A 489 -25.58 11.95 -5.69
N LEU A 490 -26.52 11.54 -6.56
CA LEU A 490 -26.53 11.99 -7.95
C LEU A 490 -26.57 13.52 -8.02
N GLN A 491 -27.46 14.15 -7.24
CA GLN A 491 -27.54 15.61 -7.18
C GLN A 491 -26.22 16.24 -6.70
N ARG A 492 -25.58 15.65 -5.69
CA ARG A 492 -24.30 16.11 -5.14
C ARG A 492 -23.16 15.99 -6.16
N GLN A 493 -23.08 14.86 -6.86
CA GLN A 493 -22.10 14.59 -7.93
C GLN A 493 -22.32 15.55 -9.11
N GLN A 494 -23.56 15.66 -9.60
CA GLN A 494 -23.93 16.55 -10.69
C GLN A 494 -23.62 18.01 -10.36
N GLY A 495 -23.89 18.47 -9.14
CA GLY A 495 -23.56 19.83 -8.70
C GLY A 495 -22.07 20.13 -8.84
N LYS A 496 -21.20 19.21 -8.42
CA LYS A 496 -19.74 19.36 -8.55
C LYS A 496 -19.28 19.30 -10.00
N LEU A 497 -19.76 18.33 -10.78
CA LEU A 497 -19.41 18.18 -12.19
C LEU A 497 -19.86 19.39 -13.03
N VAL A 498 -21.06 19.90 -12.80
CA VAL A 498 -21.58 21.11 -13.47
C VAL A 498 -20.77 22.34 -13.07
N ALA A 499 -20.39 22.49 -11.80
CA ALA A 499 -19.49 23.57 -11.38
C ALA A 499 -18.13 23.47 -12.06
N ALA A 500 -17.53 22.27 -12.12
CA ALA A 500 -16.26 22.03 -12.81
C ALA A 500 -16.35 22.33 -14.32
N LEU A 501 -17.34 21.76 -15.02
CA LEU A 501 -17.53 21.99 -16.47
C LEU A 501 -17.84 23.46 -16.78
N SER A 502 -18.64 24.13 -15.96
CA SER A 502 -18.96 25.55 -16.15
C SER A 502 -17.74 26.45 -15.95
N ASN A 503 -16.88 26.15 -14.97
CA ASN A 503 -15.65 26.90 -14.71
C ASN A 503 -14.52 26.57 -15.71
N LEU A 504 -14.48 25.33 -16.19
CA LEU A 504 -13.58 24.89 -17.26
C LEU A 504 -13.88 25.62 -18.58
N ASP A 505 -15.17 25.81 -18.89
CA ASP A 505 -15.67 26.61 -20.01
C ASP A 505 -15.09 26.24 -21.40
N ALA A 506 -14.60 25.01 -21.56
CA ALA A 506 -13.94 24.58 -22.79
C ALA A 506 -14.93 24.45 -23.97
N ASP A 507 -14.45 24.71 -25.19
CA ASP A 507 -15.29 24.70 -26.40
C ASP A 507 -15.59 23.27 -26.90
N ILE A 508 -14.69 22.32 -26.61
CA ILE A 508 -14.87 20.88 -26.83
C ILE A 508 -14.40 20.16 -25.55
N VAL A 509 -15.20 19.23 -25.03
CA VAL A 509 -14.88 18.41 -23.86
C VAL A 509 -15.12 16.94 -24.19
N GLY A 510 -14.07 16.13 -24.17
CA GLY A 510 -14.20 14.69 -24.13
C GLY A 510 -14.40 14.20 -22.70
N LEU A 511 -15.42 13.36 -22.50
CA LEU A 511 -15.78 12.80 -21.21
C LEU A 511 -15.50 11.30 -21.18
N MET A 512 -14.98 10.82 -20.06
CA MET A 512 -14.89 9.39 -19.74
C MET A 512 -15.77 9.14 -18.52
N GLU A 513 -16.12 7.87 -18.27
CA GLU A 513 -16.90 7.47 -17.10
C GLU A 513 -18.36 7.97 -17.10
N ILE A 514 -18.96 8.06 -18.29
CA ILE A 514 -20.40 8.33 -18.48
C ILE A 514 -21.16 7.00 -18.58
N GLU A 515 -22.35 6.91 -17.99
CA GLU A 515 -23.22 5.74 -18.17
C GLU A 515 -23.59 5.51 -19.65
N ASN A 516 -23.53 4.26 -20.09
CA ASN A 516 -23.86 3.83 -21.45
C ASN A 516 -25.34 3.47 -21.58
N ASP A 517 -26.22 4.42 -21.29
CA ASP A 517 -27.68 4.28 -21.32
C ASP A 517 -28.32 4.87 -22.60
N GLY A 518 -27.53 5.61 -23.39
CA GLY A 518 -27.85 6.07 -24.73
C GLY A 518 -27.82 7.59 -24.87
N PHE A 519 -28.63 8.14 -25.78
CA PHE A 519 -28.56 9.56 -26.16
C PHE A 519 -29.90 10.29 -26.08
N GLY A 520 -30.95 9.64 -25.56
CA GLY A 520 -32.26 10.26 -25.37
C GLY A 520 -32.26 11.27 -24.22
N GLN A 521 -33.34 12.05 -24.07
CA GLN A 521 -33.43 13.12 -23.07
C GLN A 521 -33.19 12.69 -21.61
N TYR A 522 -33.36 11.41 -21.28
CA TYR A 522 -33.14 10.84 -19.95
C TYR A 522 -31.75 10.24 -19.77
N SER A 523 -30.91 10.23 -20.80
CA SER A 523 -29.59 9.63 -20.70
C SER A 523 -28.64 10.47 -19.86
N ALA A 524 -27.63 9.85 -19.27
CA ALA A 524 -26.64 10.53 -18.44
C ALA A 524 -25.97 11.72 -19.16
N ILE A 525 -25.54 11.54 -20.42
CA ILE A 525 -24.93 12.63 -21.20
C ILE A 525 -25.91 13.78 -21.48
N ALA A 526 -27.19 13.48 -21.72
CA ALA A 526 -28.21 14.49 -22.00
C ALA A 526 -28.56 15.29 -20.72
N GLN A 527 -28.75 14.60 -19.59
CA GLN A 527 -29.04 15.21 -18.30
C GLN A 527 -27.87 16.10 -17.82
N LEU A 528 -26.63 15.64 -17.95
CA LEU A 528 -25.45 16.44 -17.60
C LEU A 528 -25.32 17.69 -18.50
N THR A 529 -25.58 17.55 -19.81
CA THR A 529 -25.54 18.69 -20.74
C THR A 529 -26.63 19.71 -20.40
N GLN A 530 -27.85 19.26 -20.12
CA GLN A 530 -28.94 20.15 -19.72
C GLN A 530 -28.61 20.89 -18.43
N ALA A 531 -28.12 20.18 -17.41
CA ALA A 531 -27.76 20.78 -16.14
C ALA A 531 -26.62 21.81 -16.27
N LEU A 532 -25.65 21.57 -17.15
CA LEU A 532 -24.60 22.52 -17.47
C LEU A 532 -25.16 23.80 -18.10
N ASN A 533 -26.04 23.66 -19.11
CA ASN A 533 -26.68 24.81 -19.76
C ASN A 533 -27.57 25.61 -18.77
N ASP A 534 -28.32 24.91 -17.92
CA ASP A 534 -29.16 25.51 -16.89
C ASP A 534 -28.33 26.34 -15.89
N GLN A 535 -27.22 25.79 -15.39
CA GLN A 535 -26.30 26.50 -14.48
C GLN A 535 -25.75 27.78 -15.11
N ARG A 536 -25.40 27.71 -16.41
CA ARG A 536 -24.84 28.83 -17.16
C ARG A 536 -25.88 29.86 -17.58
N ASN A 537 -27.17 29.53 -17.47
CA ASN A 537 -28.28 30.28 -18.04
C ASN A 537 -28.08 30.54 -19.55
N GLN A 538 -27.51 29.57 -20.26
CA GLN A 538 -27.15 29.63 -21.68
C GLN A 538 -27.29 28.24 -22.30
N ASP A 539 -27.93 28.13 -23.46
CA ASP A 539 -27.98 26.89 -24.25
C ASP A 539 -26.73 26.77 -25.14
N ASP A 540 -25.54 26.90 -24.56
CA ASP A 540 -24.30 27.01 -25.32
C ASP A 540 -23.57 25.67 -25.53
N TYR A 541 -23.90 24.62 -24.78
CA TYR A 541 -23.39 23.26 -25.01
C TYR A 541 -24.41 22.34 -25.69
N ALA A 542 -23.89 21.50 -26.59
CA ALA A 542 -24.56 20.33 -27.13
C ALA A 542 -23.65 19.09 -26.93
N TYR A 543 -24.22 17.90 -27.01
CA TYR A 543 -23.48 16.64 -26.99
C TYR A 543 -23.53 15.93 -28.34
N ILE A 544 -22.57 15.03 -28.56
CA ILE A 544 -22.52 14.20 -29.77
C ILE A 544 -23.32 12.91 -29.56
N GLU A 545 -24.20 12.63 -30.52
CA GLU A 545 -24.93 11.36 -30.62
C GLU A 545 -24.22 10.43 -31.60
N TYR A 546 -24.08 9.16 -31.21
CA TYR A 546 -23.67 8.11 -32.15
C TYR A 546 -24.90 7.50 -32.85
N ALA A 547 -24.71 6.99 -34.07
CA ALA A 547 -25.83 6.48 -34.88
C ALA A 547 -26.50 5.25 -34.25
N GLU A 548 -25.76 4.46 -33.48
CA GLU A 548 -26.29 3.37 -32.69
C GLU A 548 -26.76 3.88 -31.32
N SER A 549 -27.67 3.15 -30.68
CA SER A 549 -28.25 3.57 -29.39
C SER A 549 -27.24 3.61 -28.25
N ARG A 550 -26.08 2.96 -28.39
CA ARG A 550 -25.01 2.85 -27.39
C ARG A 550 -23.66 2.75 -28.09
N LEU A 551 -22.59 3.06 -27.35
CA LEU A 551 -21.22 2.93 -27.81
C LEU A 551 -20.56 1.74 -27.10
N GLY A 552 -20.49 0.60 -27.79
CA GLY A 552 -20.06 -0.67 -27.19
C GLY A 552 -21.06 -1.27 -26.19
N SER A 553 -20.61 -2.28 -25.45
CA SER A 553 -21.44 -3.07 -24.52
C SER A 553 -21.15 -2.85 -23.03
N ASP A 554 -20.07 -2.14 -22.69
CA ASP A 554 -19.72 -1.81 -21.30
C ASP A 554 -20.76 -0.84 -20.72
N GLN A 555 -20.97 -0.88 -19.40
CA GLN A 555 -21.85 0.05 -18.70
C GLN A 555 -21.28 1.47 -18.68
N ILE A 556 -19.96 1.60 -18.78
CA ILE A 556 -19.25 2.86 -18.87
C ILE A 556 -18.90 3.15 -20.34
N THR A 557 -19.10 4.38 -20.77
CA THR A 557 -18.73 4.85 -22.10
C THR A 557 -18.02 6.21 -22.08
N VAL A 558 -17.61 6.66 -23.27
CA VAL A 558 -17.09 8.01 -23.50
C VAL A 558 -18.16 8.92 -24.09
N GLY A 559 -18.09 10.21 -23.78
CA GLY A 559 -18.99 11.25 -24.29
C GLY A 559 -18.21 12.42 -24.89
N LEU A 560 -18.90 13.31 -25.61
CA LEU A 560 -18.31 14.53 -26.14
C LEU A 560 -19.31 15.68 -26.09
N LEU A 561 -18.96 16.73 -25.36
CA LEU A 561 -19.67 18.01 -25.32
C LEU A 561 -18.96 19.05 -26.19
N TYR A 562 -19.70 19.93 -26.84
CA TYR A 562 -19.12 21.00 -27.64
C TYR A 562 -20.02 22.23 -27.64
N LYS A 563 -19.42 23.40 -27.89
CA LYS A 563 -20.15 24.65 -28.09
C LYS A 563 -20.53 24.86 -29.56
N PRO A 564 -21.81 24.75 -29.97
CA PRO A 564 -22.20 24.92 -31.36
C PRO A 564 -21.91 26.32 -31.91
N GLY A 565 -21.74 27.32 -31.04
CA GLY A 565 -21.33 28.69 -31.42
C GLY A 565 -19.86 28.81 -31.83
N LYS A 566 -19.01 27.83 -31.50
CA LYS A 566 -17.56 27.84 -31.75
C LYS A 566 -17.14 26.82 -32.80
N VAL A 567 -17.77 25.65 -32.79
CA VAL A 567 -17.46 24.56 -33.71
C VAL A 567 -18.72 23.94 -34.32
N GLN A 568 -18.55 23.30 -35.46
CA GLN A 568 -19.59 22.53 -36.13
C GLN A 568 -19.09 21.11 -36.41
N PRO A 569 -19.76 20.05 -35.92
CA PRO A 569 -19.43 18.69 -36.33
C PRO A 569 -19.67 18.51 -37.84
N ILE A 570 -18.74 17.86 -38.53
CA ILE A 570 -18.78 17.57 -39.97
C ILE A 570 -18.40 16.11 -40.23
N GLY A 571 -18.88 15.56 -41.35
CA GLY A 571 -18.72 14.14 -41.65
C GLY A 571 -19.65 13.27 -40.79
N ARG A 572 -19.29 12.00 -40.61
CA ARG A 572 -19.98 11.08 -39.71
C ARG A 572 -19.28 11.01 -38.36
N VAL A 573 -20.05 10.82 -37.29
CA VAL A 573 -19.53 10.37 -36.00
C VAL A 573 -19.06 8.92 -36.16
N ALA A 574 -17.83 8.62 -35.75
CA ALA A 574 -17.21 7.32 -35.97
C ALA A 574 -16.82 6.64 -34.65
N SER A 575 -16.92 5.32 -34.65
CA SER A 575 -16.46 4.42 -33.59
C SER A 575 -15.96 3.12 -34.23
N THR A 576 -15.23 2.30 -33.48
CA THR A 576 -14.82 0.96 -33.89
C THR A 576 -14.99 -0.04 -32.74
N SER A 577 -15.53 -1.20 -33.07
CA SER A 577 -15.62 -2.38 -32.19
C SER A 577 -14.64 -3.48 -32.60
N GLU A 578 -13.80 -3.21 -33.61
CA GLU A 578 -12.79 -4.18 -34.07
C GLU A 578 -11.72 -4.37 -32.99
N VAL A 579 -11.11 -5.56 -32.96
CA VAL A 579 -10.03 -5.89 -32.02
C VAL A 579 -8.94 -4.81 -32.06
N PRO A 580 -8.50 -4.27 -30.90
CA PRO A 580 -8.76 -4.72 -29.53
C PRO A 580 -9.83 -3.90 -28.77
N PHE A 581 -10.79 -3.30 -29.48
CA PHE A 581 -11.93 -2.56 -28.88
C PHE A 581 -13.19 -3.42 -28.73
N ASP A 582 -13.10 -4.71 -29.02
CA ASP A 582 -14.16 -5.71 -28.83
C ASP A 582 -14.31 -6.14 -27.37
N TYR A 583 -13.25 -5.99 -26.56
CA TYR A 583 -13.23 -6.35 -25.14
C TYR A 583 -12.26 -5.48 -24.32
N GLY A 584 -12.65 -5.17 -23.08
CA GLY A 584 -11.81 -4.51 -22.08
C GLY A 584 -11.60 -3.01 -22.30
N ASN A 585 -11.11 -2.62 -23.48
CA ASN A 585 -11.09 -1.21 -23.90
C ASN A 585 -12.51 -0.74 -24.19
N ARG A 586 -12.83 0.50 -23.81
CA ARG A 586 -14.08 1.13 -24.27
C ARG A 586 -13.85 1.60 -25.71
N GLN A 587 -14.89 1.51 -26.53
CA GLN A 587 -14.80 1.92 -27.93
C GLN A 587 -14.57 3.43 -28.03
N PRO A 588 -13.70 3.89 -28.95
CA PRO A 588 -13.41 5.30 -29.11
C PRO A 588 -14.56 6.06 -29.80
N LEU A 589 -14.78 7.31 -29.43
CA LEU A 589 -15.70 8.22 -30.12
C LEU A 589 -14.92 9.27 -30.90
N VAL A 590 -15.06 9.29 -32.23
CA VAL A 590 -14.30 10.15 -33.13
C VAL A 590 -15.20 11.08 -33.91
N VAL A 591 -14.92 12.39 -33.83
CA VAL A 591 -15.69 13.44 -34.49
C VAL A 591 -14.75 14.46 -35.12
N THR A 592 -15.06 14.88 -36.35
CA THR A 592 -14.37 16.02 -36.97
C THR A 592 -15.19 17.29 -36.75
N PHE A 593 -14.57 18.31 -36.19
CA PHE A 593 -15.14 19.62 -35.95
C PHE A 593 -14.54 20.66 -36.89
N LYS A 594 -15.38 21.43 -37.55
CA LYS A 594 -14.99 22.66 -38.23
C LYS A 594 -15.09 23.84 -37.28
N GLU A 595 -13.96 24.47 -36.96
CA GLU A 595 -13.91 25.68 -36.14
C GLU A 595 -14.42 26.88 -36.96
N ARG A 596 -15.31 27.68 -36.36
CA ARG A 596 -16.12 28.64 -37.11
C ARG A 596 -15.37 29.88 -37.55
N LEU A 597 -14.33 30.29 -36.85
CA LEU A 597 -13.60 31.52 -37.17
C LEU A 597 -12.54 31.29 -38.24
N SER A 598 -11.63 30.34 -38.02
CA SER A 598 -10.55 29.94 -38.93
C SER A 598 -11.02 29.08 -40.10
N GLN A 599 -12.20 28.46 -39.98
CA GLN A 599 -12.74 27.49 -40.94
C GLN A 599 -11.91 26.20 -41.08
N ARG A 600 -10.88 26.00 -40.24
CA ARG A 600 -10.10 24.77 -40.17
C ARG A 600 -10.89 23.64 -39.52
N ALA A 601 -10.57 22.42 -39.90
CA ALA A 601 -11.17 21.22 -39.35
C ALA A 601 -10.17 20.49 -38.45
N ILE A 602 -10.62 20.02 -37.29
CA ILE A 602 -9.84 19.16 -36.39
C ILE A 602 -10.62 17.89 -36.08
N THR A 603 -9.95 16.76 -36.02
CA THR A 603 -10.55 15.48 -35.60
C THR A 603 -10.22 15.25 -34.14
N VAL A 604 -11.23 14.97 -33.33
CA VAL A 604 -11.09 14.66 -31.90
C VAL A 604 -11.50 13.21 -31.69
N ALA A 605 -10.60 12.41 -31.11
CA ALA A 605 -10.84 11.03 -30.72
C ALA A 605 -10.84 10.94 -29.19
N VAL A 606 -11.99 10.66 -28.60
CA VAL A 606 -12.17 10.43 -27.16
C VAL A 606 -12.01 8.95 -26.86
N ASN A 607 -11.18 8.61 -25.87
CA ASN A 607 -10.79 7.24 -25.57
C ASN A 607 -10.89 6.95 -24.08
N HIS A 608 -11.16 5.69 -23.74
CA HIS A 608 -11.02 5.17 -22.38
C HIS A 608 -10.49 3.74 -22.46
N PHE A 609 -9.18 3.59 -22.29
CA PHE A 609 -8.50 2.30 -22.41
C PHE A 609 -8.71 1.43 -21.18
N LYS A 610 -8.44 0.12 -21.32
CA LYS A 610 -8.59 -0.86 -20.25
C LYS A 610 -7.81 -0.44 -18.99
N SER A 611 -8.49 -0.40 -17.85
CA SER A 611 -7.88 -0.07 -16.56
C SER A 611 -6.72 -1.01 -16.17
N LYS A 612 -5.78 -0.50 -15.36
CA LYS A 612 -4.62 -1.26 -14.87
C LYS A 612 -5.00 -2.34 -13.83
N GLY A 613 -6.25 -2.35 -13.35
CA GLY A 613 -6.77 -3.30 -12.36
C GLY A 613 -7.34 -4.60 -12.95
N GLY A 614 -7.67 -5.56 -12.06
CA GLY A 614 -8.26 -6.85 -12.45
C GLY A 614 -7.28 -7.74 -13.19
N CYS A 615 -6.09 -7.94 -12.62
CA CYS A 615 -4.98 -8.64 -13.24
C CYS A 615 -5.34 -10.10 -13.59
N PRO A 616 -5.08 -10.55 -14.83
CA PRO A 616 -5.15 -11.97 -15.13
C PRO A 616 -4.04 -12.73 -14.39
N ARG A 617 -4.24 -14.05 -14.25
CA ARG A 617 -3.27 -15.00 -13.68
C ARG A 617 -3.16 -16.23 -14.59
N ASP A 618 -2.96 -15.97 -15.89
CA ASP A 618 -3.00 -16.92 -17.00
C ASP A 618 -1.67 -17.05 -17.78
N GLY A 619 -0.59 -16.41 -17.32
CA GLY A 619 0.73 -16.34 -17.94
C GLY A 619 0.81 -15.43 -19.17
N SER A 620 -0.24 -14.65 -19.48
CA SER A 620 -0.25 -13.76 -20.63
C SER A 620 0.57 -12.48 -20.42
N ALA A 621 0.87 -11.77 -21.51
CA ALA A 621 1.47 -10.44 -21.44
C ALA A 621 0.55 -9.36 -20.81
N ASN A 622 -0.70 -9.71 -20.51
CA ASN A 622 -1.63 -8.85 -19.78
C ASN A 622 -1.52 -9.01 -18.25
N GLU A 623 -0.78 -9.99 -17.74
CA GLU A 623 -0.43 -10.04 -16.32
C GLU A 623 0.44 -8.86 -15.90
N ASN A 624 0.54 -8.60 -14.60
CA ASN A 624 1.52 -7.65 -14.09
C ASN A 624 2.94 -8.19 -14.34
N GLN A 625 3.69 -7.54 -15.22
CA GLN A 625 5.08 -7.90 -15.50
C GLN A 625 6.05 -7.40 -14.41
N ASN A 626 5.54 -6.71 -13.38
CA ASN A 626 6.30 -6.11 -12.29
C ASN A 626 7.37 -5.12 -12.77
N ASP A 627 7.10 -4.46 -13.90
CA ASP A 627 7.97 -3.47 -14.54
C ASP A 627 7.48 -2.02 -14.33
N GLY A 628 6.43 -1.85 -13.51
CA GLY A 628 5.79 -0.57 -13.21
C GLY A 628 4.61 -0.22 -14.13
N GLN A 629 4.38 -0.97 -15.21
CA GLN A 629 3.31 -0.63 -16.17
C GLN A 629 1.93 -1.13 -15.75
N GLY A 630 1.86 -2.03 -14.76
CA GLY A 630 0.61 -2.64 -14.28
C GLY A 630 -0.01 -3.61 -15.28
N CYS A 631 -1.18 -4.15 -14.92
CA CYS A 631 -1.85 -5.17 -15.73
C CYS A 631 -2.44 -4.58 -17.01
N TRP A 632 -2.75 -5.46 -17.96
CA TRP A 632 -3.35 -5.12 -19.25
C TRP A 632 -2.51 -4.16 -20.11
N ASN A 633 -1.21 -4.01 -19.85
CA ASN A 633 -0.33 -3.12 -20.61
C ASN A 633 -0.25 -3.53 -22.09
N GLN A 634 -0.21 -4.84 -22.37
CA GLN A 634 -0.23 -5.36 -23.74
C GLN A 634 -1.51 -4.95 -24.48
N LEU A 635 -2.69 -5.17 -23.88
CA LEU A 635 -3.98 -4.80 -24.48
C LEU A 635 -4.10 -3.28 -24.70
N ARG A 636 -3.62 -2.45 -23.77
CA ARG A 636 -3.56 -0.99 -23.94
C ARG A 636 -2.62 -0.58 -25.08
N THR A 637 -1.50 -1.28 -25.24
CA THR A 637 -0.51 -1.02 -26.31
C THR A 637 -1.07 -1.39 -27.68
N GLU A 638 -1.79 -2.50 -27.77
CA GLU A 638 -2.51 -2.90 -28.98
C GLU A 638 -3.59 -1.88 -29.33
N ALA A 639 -4.34 -1.36 -28.35
CA ALA A 639 -5.36 -0.34 -28.56
C ALA A 639 -4.75 0.98 -29.08
N ALA A 640 -3.63 1.41 -28.50
CA ALA A 640 -2.87 2.56 -28.99
C ALA A 640 -2.46 2.40 -30.47
N ALA A 641 -1.90 1.24 -30.84
CA ALA A 641 -1.49 0.98 -32.22
C ALA A 641 -2.69 0.94 -33.18
N ALA A 642 -3.75 0.22 -32.82
CA ALA A 642 -4.95 0.06 -33.63
C ALA A 642 -5.68 1.40 -33.83
N LEU A 643 -5.80 2.22 -32.78
CA LEU A 643 -6.39 3.56 -32.84
C LEU A 643 -5.63 4.45 -33.83
N ALA A 644 -4.31 4.53 -33.69
CA ALA A 644 -3.49 5.37 -34.56
C ALA A 644 -3.61 4.94 -36.03
N GLN A 645 -3.60 3.63 -36.32
CA GLN A 645 -3.79 3.12 -37.68
C GLN A 645 -5.19 3.39 -38.22
N TRP A 646 -6.22 3.24 -37.39
CA TRP A 646 -7.60 3.49 -37.78
C TRP A 646 -7.84 4.97 -38.11
N LEU A 647 -7.28 5.90 -37.34
CA LEU A 647 -7.39 7.34 -37.58
C LEU A 647 -6.81 7.76 -38.94
N LEU A 648 -5.75 7.10 -39.43
CA LEU A 648 -5.18 7.35 -40.77
C LEU A 648 -6.17 7.05 -41.91
N THR A 649 -7.20 6.23 -41.67
CA THR A 649 -8.23 5.91 -42.67
C THR A 649 -9.29 7.00 -42.83
N SER A 650 -9.18 8.11 -42.09
CA SER A 650 -10.18 9.18 -42.03
C SER A 650 -11.58 8.64 -41.70
N PRO A 651 -11.77 8.03 -40.51
CA PRO A 651 -12.97 7.25 -40.19
C PRO A 651 -14.25 8.09 -40.20
N THR A 652 -14.17 9.41 -39.98
CA THR A 652 -15.29 10.36 -40.05
C THR A 652 -15.69 10.74 -41.48
N GLN A 653 -14.90 10.35 -42.49
CA GLN A 653 -15.06 10.75 -43.90
C GLN A 653 -15.06 12.27 -44.14
N ALA A 654 -14.55 13.05 -43.17
CA ALA A 654 -14.31 14.47 -43.32
C ALA A 654 -12.81 14.74 -43.43
N ASN A 655 -12.43 15.72 -44.25
CA ASN A 655 -11.05 16.21 -44.26
C ASN A 655 -10.76 16.94 -42.95
N SER A 656 -9.56 16.72 -42.40
CA SER A 656 -9.09 17.37 -41.19
C SER A 656 -7.72 17.99 -41.40
N ASP A 657 -7.47 19.13 -40.77
CA ASP A 657 -6.16 19.81 -40.69
C ASP A 657 -5.28 19.24 -39.58
N GLY A 658 -5.83 18.32 -38.77
CA GLY A 658 -5.09 17.41 -37.91
C GLY A 658 -5.96 16.72 -36.86
N THR A 659 -5.34 15.95 -35.98
CA THR A 659 -6.03 15.02 -35.06
C THR A 659 -5.55 15.18 -33.62
N ILE A 660 -6.50 15.10 -32.70
CA ILE A 660 -6.32 15.09 -31.26
C ILE A 660 -6.79 13.72 -30.75
N ILE A 661 -5.93 13.01 -30.05
CA ILE A 661 -6.28 11.84 -29.23
C ILE A 661 -6.35 12.33 -27.79
N LEU A 662 -7.49 12.17 -27.15
CA LEU A 662 -7.66 12.51 -25.75
C LEU A 662 -8.40 11.44 -24.97
N GLY A 663 -8.25 11.49 -23.65
CA GLY A 663 -8.99 10.67 -22.70
C GLY A 663 -8.10 9.98 -21.68
N ASP A 664 -8.72 9.08 -20.91
CA ASP A 664 -8.04 8.23 -19.94
C ASP A 664 -7.45 7.02 -20.67
N LEU A 665 -6.15 7.07 -20.93
CA LEU A 665 -5.43 5.99 -21.62
C LEU A 665 -4.95 4.93 -20.64
N ASN A 666 -5.19 5.12 -19.34
CA ASN A 666 -4.77 4.25 -18.25
C ASN A 666 -3.28 3.92 -18.28
N ALA A 667 -2.44 4.80 -18.80
CA ALA A 667 -1.01 4.57 -19.02
C ALA A 667 -0.20 5.81 -18.71
N TYR A 668 0.90 5.67 -17.96
CA TYR A 668 1.75 6.80 -17.58
C TYR A 668 2.67 7.24 -18.74
N GLY A 669 3.23 8.44 -18.66
CA GLY A 669 3.91 9.12 -19.78
C GLY A 669 5.02 8.36 -20.49
N GLN A 670 5.71 7.41 -19.83
CA GLN A 670 6.75 6.56 -20.42
C GLN A 670 6.32 5.11 -20.60
N GLU A 671 5.04 4.77 -20.52
CA GLU A 671 4.55 3.42 -20.77
C GLU A 671 4.38 3.12 -22.26
N ASP A 672 4.31 1.82 -22.59
CA ASP A 672 4.24 1.31 -23.96
C ASP A 672 3.09 1.87 -24.81
N PRO A 673 1.87 2.10 -24.28
CA PRO A 673 0.79 2.72 -25.05
C PRO A 673 1.14 4.14 -25.52
N LEU A 674 1.73 4.96 -24.65
CA LEU A 674 2.10 6.34 -24.97
C LEU A 674 3.27 6.39 -25.95
N VAL A 675 4.28 5.54 -25.75
CA VAL A 675 5.41 5.41 -26.69
C VAL A 675 4.95 4.95 -28.06
N THR A 676 3.94 4.09 -28.11
CA THR A 676 3.34 3.61 -29.36
C THR A 676 2.63 4.73 -30.11
N LEU A 677 1.81 5.55 -29.43
CA LEU A 677 1.18 6.72 -30.03
C LEU A 677 2.22 7.76 -30.49
N GLN A 678 3.28 7.96 -29.70
CA GLN A 678 4.39 8.84 -30.05
C GLN A 678 5.12 8.39 -31.31
N ALA A 679 5.36 7.09 -31.46
CA ALA A 679 5.97 6.53 -32.67
C ALA A 679 5.11 6.76 -33.94
N GLN A 680 3.80 6.98 -33.79
CA GLN A 680 2.87 7.33 -34.86
C GLN A 680 2.73 8.84 -35.10
N GLY A 681 3.51 9.66 -34.39
CA GLY A 681 3.56 11.11 -34.59
C GLY A 681 2.60 11.91 -33.72
N TYR A 682 2.00 11.31 -32.69
CA TYR A 682 1.20 12.01 -31.69
C TYR A 682 2.07 12.43 -30.50
N ARG A 683 2.10 13.70 -30.16
CA ARG A 683 2.91 14.23 -29.04
C ARG A 683 2.01 14.66 -27.91
N ASN A 684 2.47 14.43 -26.67
CA ASN A 684 1.79 15.01 -25.53
C ASN A 684 1.89 16.53 -25.60
N SER A 685 0.75 17.21 -25.52
CA SER A 685 0.62 18.66 -25.62
C SER A 685 1.35 19.41 -24.50
N SER A 686 1.60 18.74 -23.36
CA SER A 686 2.29 19.28 -22.19
C SER A 686 3.82 19.26 -22.25
N ALA A 687 4.44 18.73 -23.32
CA ALA A 687 5.89 18.55 -23.43
C ALA A 687 6.72 19.85 -23.35
N ALA A 688 6.08 21.02 -23.40
CA ALA A 688 6.69 22.34 -23.24
C ALA A 688 6.39 23.02 -21.88
N SER A 689 5.59 22.40 -21.00
CA SER A 689 5.20 23.02 -19.72
C SER A 689 6.27 22.84 -18.64
N VAL A 690 6.46 23.89 -17.82
CA VAL A 690 7.44 23.92 -16.71
C VAL A 690 6.86 23.26 -15.44
N HIS A 691 5.58 22.86 -15.47
CA HIS A 691 4.87 22.26 -14.35
C HIS A 691 4.91 20.73 -14.45
N ILE A 692 4.92 20.06 -13.30
CA ILE A 692 4.84 18.60 -13.24
C ILE A 692 3.45 18.19 -13.73
N ASP A 693 3.39 17.45 -14.83
CA ASP A 693 2.14 16.99 -15.46
C ASP A 693 1.66 15.68 -14.78
N TYR A 694 0.54 15.73 -14.06
CA TYR A 694 -0.14 14.57 -13.47
C TYR A 694 -1.65 14.82 -13.46
N SER A 695 -2.45 13.77 -13.50
CA SER A 695 -3.92 13.88 -13.43
C SER A 695 -4.54 12.93 -12.40
N TYR A 696 -3.72 12.08 -11.76
CA TYR A 696 -4.16 11.02 -10.88
C TYR A 696 -3.11 10.75 -9.80
N GLN A 697 -3.56 10.25 -8.65
CA GLN A 697 -2.69 9.77 -7.56
C GLN A 697 -2.96 8.29 -7.30
N TYR A 698 -1.89 7.53 -7.08
CA TYR A 698 -1.98 6.15 -6.63
C TYR A 698 -0.91 5.86 -5.57
N GLN A 699 -1.33 5.42 -4.38
CA GLN A 699 -0.43 4.95 -3.30
C GLN A 699 0.71 5.92 -2.95
N GLY A 700 0.39 7.21 -2.84
CA GLY A 700 1.36 8.25 -2.52
C GLY A 700 2.17 8.77 -3.71
N GLU A 701 1.90 8.31 -4.93
CA GLU A 701 2.63 8.71 -6.13
C GLU A 701 1.71 9.39 -7.15
N SER A 702 2.16 10.50 -7.73
CA SER A 702 1.41 11.23 -8.75
C SER A 702 1.88 10.87 -10.15
N GLY A 703 0.94 10.74 -11.10
CA GLY A 703 1.22 10.49 -12.51
C GLY A 703 0.04 10.89 -13.39
N SER A 704 0.22 10.83 -14.70
CA SER A 704 -0.84 11.18 -15.65
C SER A 704 -1.43 9.92 -16.29
N LEU A 705 -2.73 9.68 -16.12
CA LEU A 705 -3.46 8.66 -16.89
C LEU A 705 -4.29 9.29 -18.02
N ASP A 706 -4.64 10.56 -17.85
CA ASP A 706 -5.38 11.36 -18.82
C ASP A 706 -4.40 12.08 -19.74
N HIS A 707 -4.66 12.05 -21.04
CA HIS A 707 -3.79 12.68 -22.01
C HIS A 707 -4.58 13.49 -23.02
N ILE A 708 -3.91 14.53 -23.55
CA ILE A 708 -4.30 15.19 -24.79
C ILE A 708 -3.06 15.17 -25.69
N LEU A 709 -3.08 14.28 -26.68
CA LEU A 709 -2.03 14.11 -27.66
C LEU A 709 -2.46 14.75 -28.98
N VAL A 710 -1.59 15.58 -29.55
CA VAL A 710 -1.81 16.24 -30.84
C VAL A 710 -0.87 15.64 -31.88
N ASP A 711 -1.34 15.47 -33.10
CA ASP A 711 -0.43 15.10 -34.20
C ASP A 711 0.52 16.26 -34.57
N ASN A 712 1.57 15.96 -35.35
CA ASN A 712 2.55 16.95 -35.76
C ASN A 712 1.96 18.11 -36.59
N SER A 713 0.79 17.94 -37.21
CA SER A 713 0.13 19.00 -37.98
C SER A 713 -0.59 20.00 -37.08
N LEU A 714 -1.12 19.57 -35.93
CA LEU A 714 -1.74 20.44 -34.93
C LEU A 714 -0.78 21.01 -33.90
N ALA A 715 0.36 20.37 -33.65
CA ALA A 715 1.35 20.82 -32.67
C ALA A 715 1.70 22.33 -32.75
N PRO A 716 1.87 22.95 -33.93
CA PRO A 716 2.19 24.39 -34.03
C PRO A 716 1.06 25.30 -33.54
N TYR A 717 -0.19 24.82 -33.50
CA TYR A 717 -1.34 25.63 -33.11
C TYR A 717 -1.61 25.58 -31.61
N VAL A 718 -0.91 24.74 -30.85
CA VAL A 718 -1.03 24.66 -29.39
C VAL A 718 -0.40 25.89 -28.74
N VAL A 719 -1.22 26.66 -28.03
CA VAL A 719 -0.81 27.86 -27.29
C VAL A 719 -0.42 27.50 -25.86
N THR A 720 -1.27 26.74 -25.18
CA THR A 720 -1.05 26.26 -23.81
C THR A 720 -1.55 24.83 -23.67
N ALA A 721 -0.94 24.10 -22.74
CA ALA A 721 -1.41 22.82 -22.25
C ALA A 721 -1.23 22.82 -20.73
N GLU A 722 -2.30 22.51 -19.99
CA GLU A 722 -2.31 22.55 -18.54
C GLU A 722 -3.23 21.47 -17.96
N VAL A 723 -3.00 21.15 -16.68
CA VAL A 723 -3.90 20.33 -15.87
C VAL A 723 -4.48 21.22 -14.79
N TRP A 724 -5.80 21.16 -14.62
CA TRP A 724 -6.48 21.92 -13.58
C TRP A 724 -6.68 21.03 -12.35
N HIS A 725 -5.75 21.14 -11.39
CA HIS A 725 -5.67 20.27 -10.20
C HIS A 725 -6.78 20.53 -9.18
N ILE A 726 -7.99 20.04 -9.46
CA ILE A 726 -9.17 20.16 -8.62
C ILE A 726 -9.59 18.84 -7.95
N ASN A 727 -8.96 17.71 -8.32
CA ASN A 727 -9.42 16.36 -7.99
C ASN A 727 -8.32 15.48 -7.39
N ALA A 728 -7.20 15.28 -8.10
CA ALA A 728 -6.20 14.26 -7.72
C ALA A 728 -5.55 14.52 -6.35
N ASP A 729 -5.50 15.77 -5.93
CA ASP A 729 -4.93 16.20 -4.65
C ASP A 729 -5.97 16.31 -3.51
N GLU A 730 -7.25 16.13 -3.81
CA GLU A 730 -8.35 16.26 -2.85
C GLU A 730 -8.70 14.93 -2.19
N MET A 731 -9.11 15.02 -0.91
CA MET A 731 -9.57 13.86 -0.16
C MET A 731 -10.84 13.26 -0.73
N SER A 732 -10.90 11.93 -0.78
CA SER A 732 -12.14 11.21 -1.09
C SER A 732 -13.26 11.59 -0.13
N LEU A 733 -12.98 11.95 1.12
CA LEU A 733 -14.01 12.39 2.07
C LEU A 733 -14.85 13.58 1.57
N PHE A 734 -14.32 14.41 0.66
CA PHE A 734 -15.02 15.56 0.08
C PHE A 734 -15.78 15.26 -1.22
N ASP A 735 -15.86 13.97 -1.59
CA ASP A 735 -16.67 13.51 -2.72
C ASP A 735 -18.18 13.66 -2.45
N TYR A 736 -18.97 13.19 -3.41
CA TYR A 736 -20.41 13.29 -3.35
C TYR A 736 -21.06 12.24 -2.42
N ASN A 737 -20.35 11.18 -2.04
CA ASN A 737 -20.89 10.05 -1.30
C ASN A 737 -21.39 10.44 0.09
N LEU A 738 -22.40 9.71 0.57
CA LEU A 738 -23.03 9.85 1.88
C LEU A 738 -22.65 8.70 2.81
N GLU A 739 -22.18 7.57 2.27
CA GLU A 739 -21.84 6.39 3.05
C GLU A 739 -20.80 6.72 4.13
N GLY A 740 -21.03 6.22 5.34
CA GLY A 740 -20.11 6.39 6.47
C GLY A 740 -20.07 7.80 7.07
N LYS A 741 -20.98 8.70 6.68
CA LYS A 741 -21.04 10.09 7.18
C LYS A 741 -22.38 10.35 7.88
N ASP A 742 -22.37 10.88 9.11
CA ASP A 742 -23.57 11.39 9.76
C ASP A 742 -24.02 12.74 9.16
N GLU A 743 -25.20 13.26 9.53
CA GLU A 743 -25.73 14.51 8.97
C GLU A 743 -24.78 15.71 9.15
N ILE A 744 -24.03 15.75 10.26
CA ILE A 744 -23.08 16.84 10.55
C ILE A 744 -21.88 16.71 9.61
N ASP A 745 -21.36 15.50 9.43
CA ASP A 745 -20.23 15.21 8.55
C ASP A 745 -20.60 15.39 7.07
N GLN A 746 -21.84 15.08 6.68
CA GLN A 746 -22.34 15.34 5.33
C GLN A 746 -22.30 16.83 4.95
N ASP A 747 -22.67 17.73 5.87
CA ASP A 747 -22.59 19.20 5.67
C ASP A 747 -21.14 19.71 5.77
N ARG A 748 -20.35 19.10 6.66
CA ARG A 748 -18.94 19.45 6.90
C ARG A 748 -18.04 19.18 5.69
N TYR A 749 -18.27 18.08 5.00
CA TYR A 749 -17.36 17.56 3.97
C TYR A 749 -17.82 17.85 2.53
N TYR A 750 -19.04 18.33 2.32
CA TYR A 750 -19.55 18.59 0.97
C TYR A 750 -19.62 20.07 0.62
N ARG A 751 -19.20 20.40 -0.60
CA ARG A 751 -19.51 21.67 -1.29
C ARG A 751 -19.89 21.36 -2.73
N ALA A 752 -20.89 22.05 -3.25
CA ALA A 752 -21.28 21.98 -4.67
C ALA A 752 -20.36 22.87 -5.52
N ASP A 753 -19.06 22.67 -5.41
CA ASP A 753 -18.00 23.38 -6.14
C ASP A 753 -17.21 22.43 -7.05
N SER A 754 -16.18 22.94 -7.73
CA SER A 754 -15.41 22.14 -8.70
C SER A 754 -14.45 21.12 -8.07
N PHE A 755 -14.21 21.19 -6.76
CA PHE A 755 -13.17 20.38 -6.10
C PHE A 755 -13.70 19.00 -5.73
N ARG A 756 -12.88 17.96 -5.95
CA ARG A 756 -13.26 16.55 -5.77
C ARG A 756 -14.56 16.20 -6.52
N ALA A 757 -14.74 16.77 -7.71
CA ALA A 757 -15.80 16.39 -8.63
C ALA A 757 -15.53 15.00 -9.25
N SER A 758 -14.26 14.60 -9.28
CA SER A 758 -13.76 13.32 -9.76
C SER A 758 -12.51 12.93 -8.95
N ASP A 759 -11.94 11.77 -9.24
CA ASP A 759 -10.59 11.36 -8.85
C ASP A 759 -9.53 11.70 -9.91
N HIS A 760 -9.94 12.14 -11.09
CA HIS A 760 -9.06 12.57 -12.17
C HIS A 760 -9.13 14.08 -12.39
N ASP A 761 -7.98 14.75 -12.53
CA ASP A 761 -7.94 16.16 -12.92
C ASP A 761 -8.25 16.34 -14.42
N PRO A 762 -9.04 17.36 -14.81
CA PRO A 762 -9.23 17.68 -16.22
C PRO A 762 -7.95 18.22 -16.87
N LYS A 763 -7.64 17.71 -18.07
CA LYS A 763 -6.58 18.23 -18.94
C LYS A 763 -7.14 19.18 -19.97
N ILE A 764 -6.37 20.21 -20.29
CA ILE A 764 -6.82 21.33 -21.13
C ILE A 764 -5.71 21.70 -22.10
N ILE A 765 -6.08 21.92 -23.37
CA ILE A 765 -5.25 22.63 -24.33
C ILE A 765 -5.99 23.83 -24.89
N THR A 766 -5.24 24.89 -25.18
CA THR A 766 -5.74 26.03 -25.96
C THR A 766 -5.06 26.03 -27.32
N LEU A 767 -5.86 26.14 -28.38
CA LEU A 767 -5.41 26.22 -29.75
C LEU A 767 -5.65 27.63 -30.33
N ASN A 768 -4.75 28.10 -31.20
CA ASN A 768 -4.99 29.26 -32.05
C ASN A 768 -4.92 28.84 -33.52
N LEU A 769 -6.07 28.50 -34.09
CA LEU A 769 -6.19 27.99 -35.46
C LEU A 769 -6.17 29.10 -36.54
N LEU A 770 -6.19 30.38 -36.14
CA LEU A 770 -6.00 31.51 -37.06
C LEU A 770 -4.54 31.76 -37.40
N GLY A 771 -3.63 31.41 -36.50
CA GLY A 771 -2.20 31.65 -36.67
C GLY A 771 -1.56 30.75 -37.74
N THR A 772 -0.68 31.30 -38.57
CA THR A 772 0.47 30.55 -39.05
C THR A 772 1.55 30.72 -38.00
N HIS A 773 1.79 29.73 -37.13
CA HIS A 773 2.99 29.80 -36.29
C HIS A 773 4.21 29.82 -37.20
N LEU A 774 5.06 30.83 -37.02
CA LEU A 774 6.37 30.93 -37.67
C LEU A 774 7.17 29.68 -37.28
N ASN A 775 7.72 28.98 -38.26
CA ASN A 775 8.57 27.82 -38.05
C ASN A 775 9.63 28.13 -36.97
N GLN A 776 9.69 27.35 -35.90
CA GLN A 776 10.77 27.48 -34.92
C GLN A 776 11.95 26.66 -35.42
N ALA A 777 13.14 27.25 -35.43
CA ALA A 777 14.33 26.49 -35.79
C ALA A 777 14.53 25.34 -34.77
N PRO A 778 14.96 24.15 -35.22
CA PRO A 778 15.22 23.02 -34.33
C PRO A 778 16.30 23.35 -33.30
N VAL A 779 16.40 22.60 -32.21
CA VAL A 779 17.53 22.69 -31.29
C VAL A 779 18.59 21.67 -31.67
N ALA A 780 19.72 22.13 -32.19
CA ALA A 780 20.87 21.28 -32.49
C ALA A 780 21.60 20.87 -31.20
N ASP A 781 21.70 19.57 -30.93
CA ASP A 781 22.45 19.04 -29.80
C ASP A 781 23.05 17.65 -30.07
N PHE A 782 24.16 17.34 -29.39
CA PHE A 782 24.77 16.00 -29.42
C PHE A 782 25.70 15.75 -28.23
N LYS A 783 25.90 14.46 -27.92
CA LYS A 783 26.89 13.96 -26.96
C LYS A 783 28.02 13.23 -27.66
N ILE A 784 29.24 13.33 -27.11
CA ILE A 784 30.44 12.65 -27.61
C ILE A 784 30.88 11.58 -26.60
N TYR A 785 30.98 10.34 -27.05
CA TYR A 785 31.51 9.21 -26.28
C TYR A 785 32.86 8.80 -26.84
N ASN A 786 33.90 8.82 -26.02
CA ASN A 786 35.28 8.63 -26.46
C ASN A 786 35.80 7.26 -26.09
N GLY A 787 36.29 6.52 -27.09
CA GLY A 787 37.06 5.29 -26.91
C GLY A 787 38.55 5.53 -27.18
N PHE A 788 39.38 4.52 -26.88
CA PHE A 788 40.84 4.63 -27.04
C PHE A 788 41.29 4.95 -28.47
N PHE A 789 40.54 4.47 -29.48
CA PHE A 789 40.84 4.66 -30.90
C PHE A 789 39.62 5.09 -31.72
N PHE A 790 38.55 5.61 -31.08
CA PHE A 790 37.37 6.12 -31.78
C PHE A 790 36.62 7.19 -30.98
N SER A 791 35.74 7.94 -31.66
CA SER A 791 34.72 8.80 -31.02
C SER A 791 33.35 8.49 -31.62
N TYR A 792 32.34 8.30 -30.78
CA TYR A 792 30.95 8.12 -31.16
C TYR A 792 30.14 9.39 -30.84
N PHE A 793 29.49 9.95 -31.85
CA PHE A 793 28.71 11.18 -31.80
C PHE A 793 27.23 10.81 -31.85
N LYS A 794 26.56 10.94 -30.70
CA LYS A 794 25.13 10.68 -30.55
C LYS A 794 24.39 12.02 -30.66
N ASN A 795 23.75 12.25 -31.81
CA ASN A 795 22.79 13.34 -31.96
C ASN A 795 21.66 13.22 -30.91
N THR A 796 21.38 14.32 -30.21
CA THR A 796 20.30 14.52 -29.22
C THR A 796 19.43 15.73 -29.56
N SER A 797 19.53 16.25 -30.79
CA SER A 797 18.73 17.35 -31.32
C SER A 797 17.25 17.01 -31.31
N PHE A 798 16.41 18.03 -31.13
CA PHE A 798 14.96 17.93 -31.19
C PHE A 798 14.37 19.16 -31.87
N ASP A 799 13.13 19.05 -32.30
CA ASP A 799 12.37 20.14 -32.91
C ASP A 799 11.03 20.29 -32.19
N ASN A 800 10.73 21.51 -31.77
CA ASN A 800 9.60 21.84 -30.91
C ASN A 800 8.29 21.87 -31.68
N ASP A 801 8.31 22.31 -32.94
CA ASP A 801 7.11 22.48 -33.76
C ASP A 801 7.10 21.61 -35.03
N GLY A 802 8.12 20.76 -35.20
CA GLY A 802 8.27 19.86 -36.34
C GLY A 802 9.16 18.64 -36.08
N GLN A 803 9.70 18.06 -37.14
CA GLN A 803 10.67 16.96 -37.10
C GLN A 803 11.97 17.35 -37.80
N ILE A 804 13.10 16.91 -37.26
CA ILE A 804 14.39 17.04 -37.95
C ILE A 804 14.42 16.11 -39.16
N GLN A 805 14.43 16.69 -40.36
CA GLN A 805 14.58 15.98 -41.62
C GLN A 805 16.02 15.62 -41.92
N THR A 806 16.94 16.57 -41.72
CA THR A 806 18.32 16.41 -42.17
C THR A 806 19.33 16.61 -41.06
N HIS A 807 20.47 15.93 -41.24
CA HIS A 807 21.61 15.98 -40.33
C HIS A 807 22.85 16.25 -41.16
N GLN A 808 23.70 17.15 -40.71
CA GLN A 808 24.98 17.41 -41.35
C GLN A 808 26.06 17.64 -40.29
N TRP A 809 26.98 16.70 -40.23
CA TRP A 809 28.21 16.82 -39.44
C TRP A 809 29.30 17.45 -40.28
N GLN A 810 30.02 18.41 -39.70
CA GLN A 810 31.20 19.02 -40.28
C GLN A 810 32.33 19.10 -39.25
N PHE A 811 33.49 18.56 -39.61
CA PHE A 811 34.67 18.51 -38.76
C PHE A 811 35.74 19.48 -39.27
N SER A 812 36.54 20.02 -38.37
CA SER A 812 37.61 20.98 -38.71
C SER A 812 38.73 20.39 -39.58
N ASP A 813 38.79 19.05 -39.74
CA ASP A 813 39.71 18.38 -40.67
C ASP A 813 39.15 18.23 -42.10
N GLY A 814 37.93 18.73 -42.34
CA GLY A 814 37.25 18.67 -43.64
C GLY A 814 36.33 17.46 -43.82
N TYR A 815 36.25 16.53 -42.86
CA TYR A 815 35.31 15.41 -42.96
C TYR A 815 33.86 15.87 -42.75
N THR A 816 32.93 15.25 -43.48
CA THR A 816 31.49 15.51 -43.35
C THR A 816 30.69 14.21 -43.34
N SER A 817 29.49 14.24 -42.76
CA SER A 817 28.56 13.10 -42.76
C SER A 817 27.12 13.55 -42.62
N THR A 818 26.17 12.80 -43.18
CA THR A 818 24.73 13.06 -43.04
C THR A 818 23.99 12.04 -42.16
N ARG A 819 24.73 11.13 -41.51
CA ARG A 819 24.12 10.13 -40.63
C ARG A 819 23.58 10.77 -39.35
N ARG A 820 22.43 10.29 -38.86
CA ARG A 820 21.85 10.73 -37.57
C ARG A 820 22.84 10.55 -36.41
N HIS A 821 23.52 9.41 -36.34
CA HIS A 821 24.62 9.17 -35.40
C HIS A 821 25.89 8.82 -36.18
N LEU A 822 27.05 9.15 -35.63
CA LEU A 822 28.33 9.01 -36.33
C LEU A 822 29.39 8.33 -35.45
N LEU A 823 30.07 7.31 -35.99
CA LEU A 823 31.22 6.66 -35.36
C LEU A 823 32.48 6.96 -36.19
N ARG A 824 33.55 7.47 -35.56
CA ARG A 824 34.80 7.84 -36.25
C ARG A 824 36.00 7.20 -35.58
N PHE A 825 36.79 6.42 -36.34
CA PHE A 825 38.02 5.78 -35.87
C PHE A 825 39.23 6.71 -36.00
N PHE A 826 40.21 6.55 -35.11
CA PHE A 826 41.48 7.28 -35.04
C PHE A 826 41.34 8.81 -34.90
N TRP A 827 40.27 9.28 -34.25
CA TRP A 827 40.02 10.69 -33.96
C TRP A 827 40.36 11.08 -32.50
N PRO A 828 41.63 11.44 -32.19
CA PRO A 828 41.89 12.24 -31.01
C PRO A 828 42.93 13.34 -31.31
N ALA A 829 42.56 14.42 -32.01
CA ALA A 829 43.40 15.60 -32.07
C ALA A 829 42.80 16.71 -31.19
N ARG A 830 43.61 17.23 -30.25
CA ARG A 830 43.29 18.42 -29.45
C ARG A 830 43.24 19.64 -30.37
N GLY A 831 42.24 20.50 -30.20
CA GLY A 831 42.02 21.71 -31.00
C GLY A 831 41.14 21.51 -32.23
N GLN A 832 40.40 20.39 -32.33
CA GLN A 832 39.46 20.15 -33.43
C GLN A 832 38.03 20.49 -33.01
N SER A 833 37.28 21.08 -33.94
CA SER A 833 35.86 21.39 -33.76
C SER A 833 34.99 20.42 -34.55
N VAL A 834 33.82 20.09 -34.00
CA VAL A 834 32.75 19.37 -34.69
C VAL A 834 31.49 20.22 -34.62
N THR A 835 30.87 20.44 -35.77
CA THR A 835 29.58 21.11 -35.91
C THR A 835 28.55 20.09 -36.37
N LEU A 836 27.42 20.01 -35.68
CA LEU A 836 26.20 19.37 -36.16
C LEU A 836 25.23 20.46 -36.58
N THR A 837 24.80 20.44 -37.84
CA THR A 837 23.65 21.21 -38.34
C THR A 837 22.47 20.26 -38.53
N VAL A 838 21.30 20.67 -38.06
CA VAL A 838 20.03 19.96 -38.28
C VAL A 838 19.06 20.91 -38.95
N GLU A 839 18.27 20.38 -39.89
CA GLU A 839 17.18 21.11 -40.57
C GLU A 839 15.87 20.39 -40.30
N ASP A 840 14.84 21.15 -39.98
CA ASP A 840 13.49 20.65 -39.74
C ASP A 840 12.72 20.37 -41.04
N ASP A 841 11.51 19.86 -40.91
CA ASP A 841 10.58 19.52 -41.98
C ASP A 841 9.92 20.73 -42.65
N ARG A 842 10.26 21.94 -42.21
CA ARG A 842 9.75 23.23 -42.71
C ARG A 842 10.88 24.17 -43.14
N GLY A 843 12.11 23.67 -43.21
CA GLY A 843 13.29 24.33 -43.78
C GLY A 843 14.02 25.30 -42.86
N ALA A 844 13.73 25.37 -41.55
CA ALA A 844 14.62 26.08 -40.62
C ALA A 844 15.70 25.15 -40.09
N SER A 845 16.84 25.74 -39.74
CA SER A 845 18.03 24.99 -39.34
C SER A 845 18.70 25.61 -38.13
N ALA A 846 19.35 24.75 -37.36
CA ALA A 846 20.22 25.15 -36.27
C ALA A 846 21.50 24.34 -36.26
N SER A 847 22.54 24.91 -35.65
CA SER A 847 23.84 24.27 -35.54
C SER A 847 24.39 24.33 -34.13
N LYS A 848 25.03 23.25 -33.69
CA LYS A 848 25.84 23.23 -32.47
C LYS A 848 27.28 22.86 -32.81
N THR A 849 28.22 23.68 -32.33
CA THR A 849 29.65 23.42 -32.45
C THR A 849 30.24 23.11 -31.08
N VAL A 850 30.99 22.01 -30.99
CA VAL A 850 31.79 21.67 -29.81
C VAL A 850 33.26 21.68 -30.19
N ASN A 851 34.05 22.47 -29.46
CA ASN A 851 35.50 22.50 -29.56
C ASN A 851 36.08 21.50 -28.56
N ARG A 852 37.06 20.70 -29.00
CA ARG A 852 37.63 19.61 -28.21
C ARG A 852 39.12 19.76 -28.00
#